data_AF-A0A084WEE1-F1
#
_entry.id   AF-A0A084WEE1-F1
#
_cell.length_a   1.000
_cell.length_b   1.000
_cell.length_c   1.000
_cell.angle_alpha   90.00
_cell.angle_beta   90.00
_cell.angle_gamma   90.00
#
_symmetry.space_group_name_H-M   'P 1'
#
loop_
_entity.id
_entity.type
_entity.pdbx_description
1 polymer ?
#
loop_
_entity_poly.entity_id
_entity_poly.type
_entity_poly.pdbx_seq_one_letter_code
_entity_poly.pdbx_strand_id
1 'polypeptide(L)'
;MTVLKNLFKKMTVSGLTLRKALPVLIVVAFCSFVLVYWYDSSDSAKPSSMMPVYNSHVVEGNFGNPAAGDNARGSAIPIYPIERTWTYKCVNNRCVRHHFVNGRIPYLTCTMTCGPINIWPQPTGSTSIGSKTSRFRLSDVRLKIVTDFPAVEQLLRDAYDVMRTELRGMMVAHGATLEEIEGEAVGGGGDAEKRSSPRDPSVGKIHFFKLVSDKRYDVDAFEVNIHVEKSPVTFLTLHTDESYNMSVTHSARVLIVKISANTFFGAKHGLTTLQQLIWFDDEERTLKILNKASIEDVPKFNYRGLMLDTSRHYFTVDAIKRTIVGMSHSKLNRFHWHITDSQSFPLVSRHYPQLARYGAYSEREVYTPEDVRELAAFAKVRGIQIIPEIDAPAHAGNGWDWGPKHGLGELSLCINQQPWNNYCGEPPCGQLNPKNNNTYAILQSLYAELLEAVGPLDYFHIGGDEVNLECWQQNFNDSDMRTLWCDFMLQAYHRLQLASGGQNATVTPKLVGVWSSGLTSAPCLSKNVFAVQVWGGSKWPENFQLINAGYSLVISHVDAWYLDCGFGSWRTTGEGACSPYRNWQTVYKHRPWDEMKLTSLQMRQILGGEVCLWTEQVDESILDARLWPRASALAERLWTDPVEERYSESVPLEVYNRMSVFRNHLLELGLRAEPIFPKYCAQNQDECV
;
A
#
# COMPACT_ATOMS: atom_id res chain seq x y z
N MET A 1 17.40 -37.17 -43.17
CA MET A 1 18.27 -37.54 -44.33
C MET A 1 17.49 -37.94 -45.60
N THR A 2 16.46 -38.78 -45.53
CA THR A 2 15.68 -39.23 -46.71
C THR A 2 14.96 -38.09 -47.43
N VAL A 3 14.47 -37.09 -46.69
CA VAL A 3 13.82 -35.87 -47.24
C VAL A 3 14.82 -35.01 -48.02
N LEU A 4 16.05 -34.82 -47.51
CA LEU A 4 17.11 -34.07 -48.21
C LEU A 4 17.51 -34.74 -49.53
N LYS A 5 17.61 -36.09 -49.56
CA LYS A 5 17.91 -36.83 -50.80
C LYS A 5 16.85 -36.63 -51.88
N ASN A 6 15.57 -36.57 -51.50
CA ASN A 6 14.47 -36.32 -52.43
C ASN A 6 14.40 -34.86 -52.90
N LEU A 7 14.84 -33.90 -52.07
CA LEU A 7 14.91 -32.49 -52.44
C LEU A 7 16.00 -32.22 -53.49
N PHE A 8 17.20 -32.79 -53.30
CA PHE A 8 18.32 -32.67 -54.25
C PHE A 8 18.01 -33.30 -55.61
N LYS A 9 17.23 -34.40 -55.63
CA LYS A 9 16.79 -35.08 -56.86
C LYS A 9 15.74 -34.27 -57.63
N LYS A 10 14.93 -33.43 -56.95
CA LYS A 10 14.00 -32.49 -57.60
C LYS A 10 14.69 -31.24 -58.13
N MET A 11 15.71 -30.72 -57.41
CA MET A 11 16.45 -29.52 -57.82
C MET A 11 17.31 -29.71 -59.08
N THR A 12 17.77 -30.93 -59.36
CA THR A 12 18.52 -31.27 -60.59
C THR A 12 17.64 -31.36 -61.84
N VAL A 13 16.32 -31.52 -61.68
CA VAL A 13 15.37 -31.67 -62.80
C VAL A 13 14.72 -30.34 -63.21
N SER A 14 14.74 -29.31 -62.33
CA SER A 14 13.96 -28.07 -62.54
C SER A 14 14.78 -26.80 -62.80
N GLY A 15 16.09 -26.89 -63.11
CA GLY A 15 16.89 -25.73 -63.54
C GLY A 15 16.86 -24.52 -62.59
N LEU A 16 16.70 -24.76 -61.28
CA LEU A 16 16.62 -23.69 -60.28
C LEU A 16 18.04 -23.14 -60.01
N THR A 17 18.25 -21.85 -60.28
CA THR A 17 19.56 -21.20 -60.04
C THR A 17 19.88 -21.11 -58.54
N LEU A 18 21.16 -21.31 -58.20
CA LEU A 18 21.69 -21.38 -56.83
C LEU A 18 21.26 -20.20 -55.92
N ARG A 19 20.99 -19.03 -56.51
CA ARG A 19 20.48 -17.82 -55.83
C ARG A 19 19.08 -17.96 -55.21
N LYS A 20 18.21 -18.83 -55.75
CA LYS A 20 16.84 -19.03 -55.23
C LYS A 20 16.75 -20.16 -54.18
N ALA A 21 17.75 -21.03 -54.10
CA ALA A 21 17.78 -22.15 -53.16
C ALA A 21 18.38 -21.78 -51.79
N LEU A 22 19.25 -20.76 -51.75
CA LEU A 22 19.97 -20.34 -50.54
C LEU A 22 19.06 -19.90 -49.38
N PRO A 23 17.98 -19.11 -49.59
CA PRO A 23 17.12 -18.67 -48.49
C PRO A 23 16.35 -19.85 -47.86
N VAL A 24 15.91 -20.80 -48.68
CA VAL A 24 15.17 -21.98 -48.24
C VAL A 24 16.06 -22.91 -47.42
N LEU A 25 17.32 -23.09 -47.82
CA LEU A 25 18.30 -23.88 -47.07
C LEU A 25 18.65 -23.23 -45.72
N ILE A 26 18.73 -21.90 -45.64
CA ILE A 26 18.97 -21.17 -44.40
C ILE A 26 17.78 -21.33 -43.43
N VAL A 27 16.55 -21.21 -43.92
CA VAL A 27 15.34 -21.41 -43.09
C VAL A 27 15.26 -22.85 -42.57
N VAL A 28 15.54 -23.84 -43.41
CA VAL A 28 15.53 -25.25 -42.98
C VAL A 28 16.64 -25.54 -41.96
N ALA A 29 17.83 -24.95 -42.13
CA ALA A 29 18.92 -25.06 -41.17
C ALA A 29 18.56 -24.40 -39.83
N PHE A 30 17.95 -23.22 -39.86
CA PHE A 30 17.51 -22.51 -38.66
C PHE A 30 16.41 -23.26 -37.90
N CYS A 31 15.39 -23.76 -38.60
CA CYS A 31 14.34 -24.58 -37.98
C CYS A 31 14.89 -25.89 -37.40
N SER A 32 15.88 -26.50 -38.06
CA SER A 32 16.54 -27.71 -37.54
C SER A 32 17.37 -27.40 -36.29
N PHE A 33 18.03 -26.24 -36.23
CA PHE A 33 18.81 -25.81 -35.07
C PHE A 33 17.90 -25.50 -33.86
N VAL A 34 16.75 -24.85 -34.10
CA VAL A 34 15.74 -24.59 -33.07
C VAL A 34 15.13 -25.89 -32.54
N LEU A 35 14.85 -26.87 -33.41
CA LEU A 35 14.33 -28.18 -33.00
C LEU A 35 15.36 -28.99 -32.20
N VAL A 36 16.65 -28.93 -32.55
CA VAL A 36 17.70 -29.59 -31.78
C VAL A 36 17.92 -28.89 -30.43
N TYR A 37 17.88 -27.56 -30.38
CA TYR A 37 17.99 -26.80 -29.13
C TYR A 37 16.81 -27.04 -28.18
N TRP A 38 15.60 -27.18 -28.73
CA TRP A 38 14.40 -27.54 -27.94
C TRP A 38 14.41 -29.00 -27.47
N TYR A 39 14.92 -29.93 -28.29
CA TYR A 39 15.03 -31.34 -27.91
C TYR A 39 16.06 -31.55 -26.80
N ASP A 40 17.20 -30.83 -26.84
CA ASP A 40 18.26 -30.93 -25.82
C ASP A 40 17.91 -30.21 -24.50
N SER A 41 16.98 -29.24 -24.51
CA SER A 41 16.45 -28.61 -23.29
C SER A 41 15.30 -29.39 -22.62
N SER A 42 14.84 -30.50 -23.20
CA SER A 42 13.65 -31.21 -22.74
C SER A 42 13.89 -32.27 -21.64
N ASP A 43 15.14 -32.51 -21.22
CA ASP A 43 15.48 -33.60 -20.29
C ASP A 43 15.89 -33.16 -18.86
N SER A 44 15.65 -31.91 -18.46
CA SER A 44 15.86 -31.51 -17.05
C SER A 44 14.97 -30.36 -16.59
N ALA A 45 13.67 -30.62 -16.41
CA ALA A 45 12.83 -29.84 -15.49
C ALA A 45 11.54 -30.60 -15.18
N LYS A 46 11.55 -31.42 -14.13
CA LYS A 46 10.30 -31.75 -13.42
C LYS A 46 9.92 -30.52 -12.61
N PRO A 47 8.71 -29.95 -12.74
CA PRO A 47 8.27 -28.91 -11.82
C PRO A 47 7.97 -29.57 -10.48
N SER A 48 8.93 -29.50 -9.55
CA SER A 48 8.62 -29.66 -8.13
C SER A 48 7.72 -28.50 -7.76
N SER A 49 6.46 -28.80 -7.45
CA SER A 49 5.54 -27.90 -6.77
C SER A 49 6.08 -27.56 -5.38
N MET A 50 7.04 -26.64 -5.31
CA MET A 50 7.36 -25.89 -4.11
C MET A 50 6.74 -24.51 -4.30
N MET A 51 5.48 -24.37 -3.89
CA MET A 51 5.00 -23.04 -3.52
C MET A 51 5.86 -22.58 -2.32
N PRO A 52 6.45 -21.38 -2.36
CA PRO A 52 7.03 -20.82 -1.16
C PRO A 52 5.91 -20.61 -0.15
N VAL A 53 6.08 -21.14 1.06
CA VAL A 53 5.20 -20.87 2.19
C VAL A 53 5.30 -19.37 2.48
N TYR A 54 4.24 -18.65 2.12
CA TYR A 54 4.09 -17.22 2.38
C TYR A 54 3.94 -17.01 3.88
N ASN A 55 4.65 -16.03 4.44
CA ASN A 55 4.42 -15.58 5.81
C ASN A 55 3.11 -14.75 5.84
N SER A 56 1.96 -15.40 5.69
CA SER A 56 0.62 -14.78 5.82
C SER A 56 0.28 -14.40 7.26
N HIS A 57 1.06 -14.87 8.24
CA HIS A 57 0.77 -14.73 9.66
C HIS A 57 0.73 -13.28 10.18
N VAL A 58 1.42 -12.33 9.53
CA VAL A 58 1.38 -10.90 9.94
C VAL A 58 0.10 -10.21 9.45
N VAL A 59 -0.46 -10.64 8.31
CA VAL A 59 -1.63 -10.02 7.69
C VAL A 59 -2.94 -10.49 8.34
N GLU A 60 -3.00 -11.74 8.80
CA GLU A 60 -4.22 -12.33 9.36
C GLU A 60 -4.42 -12.13 10.87
N GLY A 61 -3.42 -11.65 11.61
CA GLY A 61 -3.50 -11.60 13.07
C GLY A 61 -3.69 -12.97 13.76
N ASN A 62 -3.58 -14.06 13.00
CA ASN A 62 -3.88 -15.41 13.46
C ASN A 62 -2.56 -16.18 13.69
N PHE A 63 -1.96 -15.98 14.86
CA PHE A 63 -0.90 -16.86 15.38
C PHE A 63 -1.53 -18.00 16.19
N GLY A 64 -2.38 -18.79 15.53
CA GLY A 64 -2.96 -20.00 16.12
C GLY A 64 -1.92 -21.12 16.19
N ASN A 65 -1.52 -21.47 17.43
CA ASN A 65 -0.90 -22.72 17.91
C ASN A 65 0.02 -23.49 16.92
N PRO A 66 1.34 -23.61 17.15
CA PRO A 66 2.26 -24.41 16.32
C PRO A 66 2.06 -25.94 16.42
N ALA A 67 0.90 -26.38 16.89
CA ALA A 67 0.58 -27.76 17.21
C ALA A 67 -0.44 -28.35 16.23
N ALA A 68 -0.17 -28.26 14.93
CA ALA A 68 -0.79 -29.13 13.94
C ALA A 68 0.28 -29.48 12.91
N GLY A 69 0.67 -30.76 12.90
CA GLY A 69 1.88 -31.24 12.27
C GLY A 69 1.91 -31.00 10.76
N ASP A 70 2.95 -30.32 10.32
CA ASP A 70 3.57 -30.64 9.05
C ASP A 70 5.09 -30.66 9.25
N ASN A 71 5.67 -31.84 9.08
CA ASN A 71 7.10 -32.12 9.20
C ASN A 71 7.87 -31.56 7.98
N ALA A 72 7.69 -30.29 7.66
CA ALA A 72 8.54 -29.57 6.72
C ALA A 72 9.72 -28.97 7.47
N ARG A 73 10.75 -29.78 7.76
CA ARG A 73 12.13 -29.28 7.92
C ARG A 73 12.63 -28.76 6.57
N GLY A 74 11.99 -27.73 6.04
CA GLY A 74 12.50 -26.90 4.97
C GLY A 74 13.24 -25.73 5.60
N SER A 75 14.55 -25.64 5.35
CA SER A 75 15.41 -24.56 5.80
C SER A 75 14.95 -23.21 5.22
N ALA A 76 14.01 -22.52 5.88
CA ALA A 76 13.77 -21.11 5.62
C ALA A 76 14.94 -20.33 6.23
N ILE A 77 15.82 -19.80 5.37
CA ILE A 77 16.80 -18.79 5.79
C ILE A 77 16.00 -17.63 6.39
N PRO A 78 16.29 -17.17 7.62
CA PRO A 78 15.64 -15.97 8.16
C PRO A 78 15.76 -14.83 7.14
N ILE A 79 14.72 -14.01 7.00
CA ILE A 79 14.71 -12.87 6.04
C ILE A 79 15.99 -12.03 6.23
N TYR A 80 16.45 -11.93 7.49
CA TYR A 80 17.74 -11.38 7.87
C TYR A 80 18.68 -12.47 8.42
N PRO A 81 19.58 -13.05 7.58
CA PRO A 81 20.59 -13.95 8.09
C PRO A 81 21.55 -13.19 9.02
N ILE A 82 21.77 -13.73 10.22
CA ILE A 82 22.63 -13.13 11.24
C ILE A 82 24.05 -12.95 10.69
N GLU A 83 24.52 -11.71 10.59
CA GLU A 83 25.86 -11.36 10.12
C GLU A 83 26.94 -11.65 11.18
N ARG A 84 27.27 -12.92 11.40
CA ARG A 84 28.15 -13.34 12.51
C ARG A 84 29.61 -12.89 12.39
N THR A 85 30.06 -12.55 11.19
CA THR A 85 31.47 -12.18 10.90
C THR A 85 31.74 -10.67 11.01
N TRP A 86 30.69 -9.86 11.14
CA TRP A 86 30.78 -8.41 11.06
C TRP A 86 30.22 -7.75 12.32
N THR A 87 30.82 -6.61 12.66
CA THR A 87 30.35 -5.70 13.69
C THR A 87 30.39 -4.27 13.17
N TYR A 88 29.59 -3.41 13.76
CA TYR A 88 29.49 -2.01 13.38
C TYR A 88 30.02 -1.08 14.47
N LYS A 89 30.58 0.06 14.05
CA LYS A 89 30.98 1.15 14.94
C LYS A 89 30.42 2.47 14.42
N CYS A 90 29.90 3.29 15.33
CA CYS A 90 29.49 4.64 15.00
C CYS A 90 30.73 5.52 14.85
N VAL A 91 30.98 6.03 13.64
CA VAL A 91 32.08 6.93 13.31
C VAL A 91 31.49 8.10 12.54
N ASN A 92 31.59 9.32 13.09
CA ASN A 92 31.05 10.53 12.46
C ASN A 92 29.59 10.38 12.00
N ASN A 93 28.71 9.92 12.91
CA ASN A 93 27.28 9.67 12.66
C ASN A 93 26.98 8.60 11.60
N ARG A 94 27.94 7.72 11.31
CA ARG A 94 27.80 6.63 10.33
C ARG A 94 28.19 5.29 10.90
N CYS A 95 27.50 4.25 10.50
CA CYS A 95 27.78 2.88 10.87
C CYS A 95 28.82 2.26 9.94
N VAL A 96 30.06 2.23 10.41
CA VAL A 96 31.20 1.67 9.68
C VAL A 96 31.36 0.20 10.03
N ARG A 97 31.46 -0.63 9.00
CA ARG A 97 31.61 -2.07 9.12
C ARG A 97 33.05 -2.45 9.48
N HIS A 98 33.20 -3.38 10.43
CA HIS A 98 34.48 -3.93 10.85
C HIS A 98 34.41 -5.44 11.00
N HIS A 99 35.56 -6.11 10.87
CA HIS A 99 35.69 -7.51 11.25
C HIS A 99 35.39 -7.68 12.73
N PHE A 100 34.57 -8.67 13.05
CA PHE A 100 34.27 -9.00 14.43
C PHE A 100 35.52 -9.57 15.12
N VAL A 101 35.92 -8.93 16.23
CA VAL A 101 37.04 -9.40 17.08
C VAL A 101 36.53 -9.67 18.49
N ASN A 102 35.82 -8.71 19.11
CA ASN A 102 35.14 -8.83 20.41
C ASN A 102 34.03 -7.77 20.51
N GLY A 103 32.90 -8.10 21.14
CA GLY A 103 31.77 -7.18 21.37
C GLY A 103 31.03 -6.76 20.09
N ARG A 104 30.07 -7.57 19.64
CA ARG A 104 29.36 -7.38 18.37
C ARG A 104 28.23 -6.36 18.52
N ILE A 105 28.16 -5.42 17.59
CA ILE A 105 27.02 -4.52 17.40
C ILE A 105 26.43 -4.83 16.02
N PRO A 106 25.19 -5.36 15.94
CA PRO A 106 24.48 -5.56 14.67
C PRO A 106 24.29 -4.26 13.90
N TYR A 107 24.14 -4.37 12.57
CA TYR A 107 23.89 -3.21 11.70
C TYR A 107 22.69 -2.38 12.19
N LEU A 108 21.52 -3.02 12.38
CA LEU A 108 20.30 -2.34 12.81
C LEU A 108 20.49 -1.62 14.14
N THR A 109 21.12 -2.26 15.13
CA THR A 109 21.42 -1.64 16.42
C THR A 109 22.36 -0.44 16.28
N CYS A 110 23.38 -0.51 15.43
CA CYS A 110 24.21 0.65 15.14
C CYS A 110 23.39 1.77 14.51
N THR A 111 22.61 1.46 13.47
CA THR A 111 21.84 2.46 12.72
C THR A 111 20.77 3.12 13.59
N MET A 112 20.15 2.40 14.51
CA MET A 112 19.18 2.98 15.45
C MET A 112 19.83 3.87 16.53
N THR A 113 21.14 3.77 16.75
CA THR A 113 21.85 4.49 17.83
C THR A 113 22.93 5.46 17.35
N CYS A 114 23.20 5.51 16.05
CA CYS A 114 24.24 6.32 15.43
C CYS A 114 23.65 7.33 14.45
N GLY A 115 23.94 8.61 14.66
CA GLY A 115 23.48 9.69 13.78
C GLY A 115 22.03 10.11 14.01
N PRO A 116 21.40 10.76 13.01
CA PRO A 116 19.99 11.14 13.07
C PRO A 116 19.08 9.94 13.25
N ILE A 117 17.92 10.17 13.86
CA ILE A 117 16.97 9.10 14.10
C ILE A 117 16.40 8.54 12.78
N ASN A 118 16.33 7.21 12.68
CA ASN A 118 15.77 6.51 11.54
C ASN A 118 14.26 6.28 11.68
N ILE A 119 13.48 7.37 11.74
CA ILE A 119 12.02 7.35 11.63
C ILE A 119 11.62 7.75 10.20
N TRP A 120 10.57 7.12 9.70
CA TRP A 120 9.93 7.47 8.43
C TRP A 120 8.40 7.49 8.55
N PRO A 121 7.70 8.57 8.14
CA PRO A 121 8.24 9.89 7.82
C PRO A 121 8.94 10.57 8.99
N GLN A 122 9.92 11.42 8.69
CA GLN A 122 10.59 12.27 9.67
C GLN A 122 9.58 13.19 10.39
N PRO A 123 9.60 13.26 11.74
CA PRO A 123 8.69 14.15 12.47
C PRO A 123 8.85 15.63 12.09
N THR A 124 7.76 16.40 12.12
CA THR A 124 7.76 17.81 11.72
C THR A 124 8.09 18.80 12.83
N GLY A 125 7.87 18.41 14.09
CA GLY A 125 8.09 19.25 15.26
C GLY A 125 9.43 19.00 15.95
N SER A 126 9.52 19.40 17.22
CA SER A 126 10.74 19.21 17.99
C SER A 126 11.01 17.72 18.23
N THR A 127 12.25 17.30 17.92
CA THR A 127 12.69 15.91 18.11
C THR A 127 13.98 15.90 18.91
N SER A 128 14.00 15.14 20.00
CA SER A 128 15.21 14.86 20.78
C SER A 128 15.27 13.39 21.16
N ILE A 129 16.44 12.79 21.00
CA ILE A 129 16.66 11.37 21.27
C ILE A 129 17.89 11.18 22.15
N GLY A 130 17.84 10.18 23.03
CA GLY A 130 18.98 9.74 23.82
C GLY A 130 19.88 8.79 23.02
N SER A 131 21.10 8.58 23.53
CA SER A 131 22.09 7.66 22.94
C SER A 131 22.11 6.27 23.60
N LYS A 132 21.22 6.02 24.56
CA LYS A 132 21.15 4.76 25.31
C LYS A 132 19.90 3.98 24.94
N THR A 133 19.99 2.67 25.07
CA THR A 133 18.91 1.74 24.76
C THR A 133 18.46 1.00 26.02
N SER A 134 17.25 0.44 25.96
CA SER A 134 16.70 -0.45 26.99
C SER A 134 16.28 -1.77 26.34
N ARG A 135 16.29 -2.86 27.11
CA ARG A 135 15.98 -4.22 26.69
C ARG A 135 14.80 -4.73 27.49
N PHE A 136 13.78 -5.21 26.79
CA PHE A 136 12.50 -5.59 27.37
C PHE A 136 11.93 -6.85 26.70
N ARG A 137 10.98 -7.51 27.37
CA ARG A 137 10.16 -8.57 26.79
C ARG A 137 8.86 -8.01 26.25
N LEU A 138 8.32 -8.61 25.18
CA LEU A 138 7.02 -8.23 24.64
C LEU A 138 5.88 -8.45 25.66
N SER A 139 6.05 -9.39 26.59
CA SER A 139 5.15 -9.63 27.72
C SER A 139 5.10 -8.49 28.75
N ASP A 140 6.16 -7.67 28.82
CA ASP A 140 6.28 -6.60 29.81
C ASP A 140 5.63 -5.29 29.33
N VAL A 141 5.19 -5.23 28.07
CA VAL A 141 4.49 -4.08 27.49
C VAL A 141 3.04 -4.08 27.97
N ARG A 142 2.61 -2.97 28.57
CA ARG A 142 1.27 -2.79 29.15
C ARG A 142 0.67 -1.49 28.64
N LEU A 143 -0.60 -1.54 28.25
CA LEU A 143 -1.35 -0.38 27.78
C LEU A 143 -2.13 0.27 28.91
N LYS A 144 -2.07 1.60 28.98
CA LYS A 144 -2.98 2.43 29.76
C LYS A 144 -3.54 3.51 28.85
N ILE A 145 -4.86 3.58 28.76
CA ILE A 145 -5.56 4.60 27.99
C ILE A 145 -6.25 5.56 28.96
N VAL A 146 -6.21 6.84 28.65
CA VAL A 146 -6.98 7.90 29.31
C VAL A 146 -7.75 8.65 28.24
N THR A 147 -9.07 8.50 28.23
CA THR A 147 -9.99 9.24 27.36
C THR A 147 -11.41 9.14 27.93
N ASP A 148 -12.23 10.16 27.70
CA ASP A 148 -13.64 10.17 28.13
C ASP A 148 -14.57 9.48 27.11
N PHE A 149 -14.01 8.92 26.03
CA PHE A 149 -14.75 8.42 24.87
C PHE A 149 -14.58 6.89 24.71
N PRO A 150 -15.58 6.07 25.08
CA PRO A 150 -15.47 4.60 25.04
C PRO A 150 -15.16 4.03 23.65
N ALA A 151 -15.70 4.62 22.58
CA ALA A 151 -15.45 4.16 21.21
C ALA A 151 -14.00 4.42 20.77
N VAL A 152 -13.40 5.53 21.23
CA VAL A 152 -11.98 5.83 21.01
C VAL A 152 -11.11 4.90 21.83
N GLU A 153 -11.49 4.62 23.07
CA GLU A 153 -10.77 3.65 23.92
C GLU A 153 -10.69 2.28 23.25
N GLN A 154 -11.80 1.78 22.70
CA GLN A 154 -11.80 0.50 21.99
C GLN A 154 -10.87 0.51 20.76
N LEU A 155 -10.94 1.55 19.92
CA LEU A 155 -10.05 1.66 18.75
C LEU A 155 -8.57 1.72 19.14
N LEU A 156 -8.23 2.38 20.26
CA LEU A 156 -6.86 2.41 20.77
C LEU A 156 -6.40 1.03 21.27
N ARG A 157 -7.29 0.24 21.87
CA ARG A 157 -6.98 -1.15 22.25
C ARG A 157 -6.72 -2.00 21.00
N ASP A 158 -7.60 -1.89 20.01
CA ASP A 158 -7.45 -2.62 18.74
C ASP A 158 -6.12 -2.23 18.05
N ALA A 159 -5.78 -0.94 17.99
CA ALA A 159 -4.54 -0.45 17.39
C ALA A 159 -3.29 -0.91 18.18
N TYR A 160 -3.38 -0.97 19.50
CA TYR A 160 -2.31 -1.50 20.36
C TYR A 160 -2.11 -3.01 20.14
N ASP A 161 -3.18 -3.78 20.02
CA ASP A 161 -3.10 -5.22 19.75
C ASP A 161 -2.51 -5.50 18.36
N VAL A 162 -2.82 -4.68 17.36
CA VAL A 162 -2.15 -4.69 16.05
C VAL A 162 -0.65 -4.44 16.22
N MET A 163 -0.23 -3.39 16.93
CA MET A 163 1.19 -3.11 17.17
C MET A 163 1.91 -4.29 17.83
N ARG A 164 1.31 -4.93 18.85
CA ARG A 164 1.91 -6.11 19.50
C ARG A 164 2.04 -7.29 18.55
N THR A 165 1.03 -7.52 17.72
CA THR A 165 1.03 -8.60 16.71
C THR A 165 2.13 -8.39 15.68
N GLU A 166 2.31 -7.15 15.21
CA GLU A 166 3.36 -6.81 14.26
C GLU A 166 4.76 -6.89 14.89
N LEU A 167 4.93 -6.49 16.16
CA LEU A 167 6.20 -6.70 16.89
C LEU A 167 6.52 -8.20 17.04
N ARG A 168 5.52 -9.05 17.29
CA ARG A 168 5.70 -10.52 17.29
C ARG A 168 6.14 -11.00 15.90
N GLY A 169 5.50 -10.52 14.84
CA GLY A 169 5.86 -10.81 13.45
C GLY A 169 7.31 -10.45 13.12
N MET A 170 7.76 -9.25 13.54
CA MET A 170 9.15 -8.81 13.41
C MET A 170 10.12 -9.76 14.11
N MET A 171 9.83 -10.18 15.35
CA MET A 171 10.68 -11.14 16.06
C MET A 171 10.78 -12.47 15.28
N VAL A 172 9.68 -12.97 14.73
CA VAL A 172 9.66 -14.18 13.89
C VAL A 172 10.49 -13.99 12.61
N ALA A 173 10.42 -12.84 11.95
CA ALA A 173 11.21 -12.52 10.75
C ALA A 173 12.73 -12.58 11.02
N HIS A 174 13.14 -12.29 12.26
CA HIS A 174 14.51 -12.39 12.77
C HIS A 174 14.86 -13.76 13.37
N GLY A 175 13.99 -14.77 13.18
CA GLY A 175 14.21 -16.13 13.64
C GLY A 175 14.14 -16.29 15.17
N ALA A 176 13.35 -15.46 15.85
CA ALA A 176 13.11 -15.61 17.29
C ALA A 176 12.45 -16.94 17.63
N THR A 177 12.91 -17.53 18.74
CA THR A 177 12.31 -18.75 19.29
C THR A 177 10.98 -18.41 19.97
N LEU A 178 10.13 -19.42 20.20
CA LEU A 178 8.89 -19.23 20.96
C LEU A 178 9.18 -18.71 22.38
N GLU A 179 10.24 -19.19 23.03
CA GLU A 179 10.67 -18.70 24.35
C GLU A 179 11.02 -17.20 24.33
N GLU A 180 11.73 -16.73 23.29
CA GLU A 180 12.07 -15.31 23.13
C GLU A 180 10.83 -14.44 22.90
N ILE A 181 9.82 -14.98 22.21
CA ILE A 181 8.56 -14.30 21.89
C ILE A 181 7.63 -14.24 23.11
N GLU A 182 7.45 -15.37 23.79
CA GLU A 182 6.46 -15.54 24.86
C GLU A 182 6.99 -15.14 26.23
N GLY A 183 8.32 -15.09 26.39
CA GLY A 183 8.96 -14.57 27.61
C GLY A 183 8.86 -15.50 28.82
N GLU A 184 8.51 -16.77 28.64
CA GLU A 184 8.46 -17.75 29.72
C GLU A 184 9.84 -18.34 30.04
N ALA A 185 10.19 -18.36 31.33
CA ALA A 185 11.25 -19.21 31.82
C ALA A 185 10.77 -20.66 31.75
N VAL A 186 11.42 -21.51 30.96
CA VAL A 186 11.24 -22.97 31.03
C VAL A 186 11.69 -23.45 32.40
N GLY A 187 10.76 -23.43 33.35
CA GLY A 187 10.87 -24.08 34.66
C GLY A 187 10.23 -25.46 34.56
N GLY A 188 11.01 -26.47 34.19
CA GLY A 188 10.54 -27.84 34.11
C GLY A 188 11.67 -28.82 33.88
N GLY A 189 12.49 -29.04 34.90
CA GLY A 189 13.36 -30.21 34.95
C GLY A 189 12.51 -31.46 34.77
N GLY A 190 12.91 -32.31 33.82
CA GLY A 190 12.31 -33.63 33.65
C GLY A 190 12.60 -34.48 34.87
N ASP A 191 11.63 -34.60 35.78
CA ASP A 191 11.61 -35.67 36.75
C ASP A 191 10.67 -36.77 36.25
N ALA A 192 11.30 -37.92 36.00
CA ALA A 192 10.67 -39.15 35.60
C ALA A 192 9.59 -39.59 36.59
N GLU A 193 8.47 -40.08 36.05
CA GLU A 193 7.40 -40.74 36.78
C GLU A 193 7.92 -41.80 37.76
N LYS A 194 7.62 -41.62 39.05
CA LYS A 194 7.43 -42.73 39.99
C LYS A 194 6.14 -42.54 40.78
N ARG A 195 5.20 -43.45 40.51
CA ARG A 195 3.99 -43.76 41.29
C ARG A 195 4.31 -44.04 42.76
N SER A 196 3.58 -43.41 43.69
CA SER A 196 2.93 -44.09 44.85
C SER A 196 2.08 -43.14 45.72
N SER A 197 0.78 -43.46 45.83
CA SER A 197 -0.22 -43.34 46.93
C SER A 197 -0.32 -42.12 47.89
N PRO A 198 -1.52 -41.82 48.44
CA PRO A 198 -1.83 -40.57 49.14
C PRO A 198 -1.82 -40.67 50.67
N ARG A 199 -1.49 -39.55 51.36
CA ARG A 199 -2.10 -39.02 52.61
C ARG A 199 -1.14 -38.01 53.28
N ASP A 200 -1.60 -36.77 53.47
CA ASP A 200 -1.78 -36.09 54.78
C ASP A 200 -1.98 -34.56 54.57
N PRO A 201 -2.90 -33.87 55.28
CA PRO A 201 -3.17 -32.45 55.09
C PRO A 201 -2.52 -31.61 56.20
N SER A 202 -1.51 -30.80 55.88
CA SER A 202 -1.24 -29.52 56.56
C SER A 202 0.05 -28.87 56.06
N VAL A 203 0.14 -27.57 56.30
CA VAL A 203 1.24 -26.62 56.03
C VAL A 203 1.12 -25.89 54.69
N GLY A 204 0.47 -24.72 54.76
CA GLY A 204 0.54 -23.71 53.73
C GLY A 204 1.99 -23.28 53.48
N LYS A 205 2.46 -23.49 52.27
CA LYS A 205 3.69 -22.88 51.74
C LYS A 205 3.27 -21.73 50.83
N ILE A 206 3.48 -20.52 51.33
CA ILE A 206 3.51 -19.31 50.50
C ILE A 206 4.71 -19.48 49.56
N HIS A 207 4.45 -19.68 48.26
CA HIS A 207 5.50 -19.60 47.25
C HIS A 207 5.88 -18.13 47.05
N PHE A 208 6.97 -17.72 47.71
CA PHE A 208 7.73 -16.56 47.28
C PHE A 208 8.37 -16.89 45.92
N PHE A 209 7.75 -16.45 44.84
CA PHE A 209 8.45 -16.29 43.57
C PHE A 209 9.52 -15.22 43.78
N LYS A 210 10.74 -15.66 44.04
CA LYS A 210 11.92 -14.80 44.01
C LYS A 210 12.07 -14.40 42.53
N LEU A 211 11.63 -13.19 42.17
CA LEU A 211 11.96 -12.55 40.90
C LEU A 211 13.49 -12.48 40.82
N VAL A 212 14.10 -13.48 40.20
CA VAL A 212 15.48 -13.38 39.75
C VAL A 212 15.43 -12.35 38.63
N SER A 213 16.02 -11.18 38.87
CA SER A 213 16.28 -10.20 37.83
C SER A 213 17.10 -10.90 36.75
N ASP A 214 16.44 -11.23 35.64
CA ASP A 214 17.12 -11.70 34.45
C ASP A 214 18.00 -10.56 33.96
N LYS A 215 19.32 -10.74 34.05
CA LYS A 215 20.31 -9.73 33.65
C LYS A 215 20.25 -9.42 32.15
N ARG A 216 19.56 -10.24 31.35
CA ARG A 216 19.32 -10.02 29.92
C ARG A 216 18.42 -8.81 29.66
N TYR A 217 17.49 -8.52 30.58
CA TYR A 217 16.55 -7.41 30.47
C TYR A 217 16.84 -6.35 31.53
N ASP A 218 16.75 -5.08 31.16
CA ASP A 218 16.85 -3.95 32.10
C ASP A 218 15.51 -3.26 32.36
N VAL A 219 14.45 -3.68 31.67
CA VAL A 219 13.07 -3.25 31.89
C VAL A 219 12.25 -4.42 32.42
N ASP A 220 11.60 -4.25 33.58
CA ASP A 220 10.62 -5.18 34.15
C ASP A 220 9.16 -4.74 33.91
N ALA A 221 8.95 -3.47 33.56
CA ALA A 221 7.66 -2.92 33.21
C ALA A 221 7.81 -1.86 32.10
N PHE A 222 7.12 -2.08 30.98
CA PHE A 222 7.04 -1.12 29.89
C PHE A 222 5.59 -0.62 29.80
N GLU A 223 5.35 0.60 30.27
CA GLU A 223 4.04 1.25 30.22
C GLU A 223 3.88 2.12 28.97
N VAL A 224 2.89 1.82 28.15
CA VAL A 224 2.43 2.67 27.04
C VAL A 224 1.18 3.42 27.51
N ASN A 225 1.36 4.69 27.84
CA ASN A 225 0.32 5.57 28.36
C ASN A 225 -0.19 6.48 27.22
N ILE A 226 -1.43 6.28 26.77
CA ILE A 226 -2.06 7.06 25.71
C ILE A 226 -3.13 7.98 26.30
N HIS A 227 -3.07 9.27 25.99
CA HIS A 227 -4.04 10.27 26.37
C HIS A 227 -4.69 10.88 25.12
N VAL A 228 -6.01 10.76 24.99
CA VAL A 228 -6.79 11.42 23.92
C VAL A 228 -7.75 12.43 24.52
N GLU A 229 -7.53 13.71 24.18
CA GLU A 229 -8.06 14.85 24.94
C GLU A 229 -9.39 15.42 24.44
N LYS A 230 -9.64 15.44 23.12
CA LYS A 230 -10.62 16.39 22.56
C LYS A 230 -11.78 15.77 21.80
N SER A 231 -11.60 14.61 21.18
CA SER A 231 -12.51 14.18 20.12
C SER A 231 -13.04 12.76 20.30
N PRO A 232 -14.38 12.55 20.28
CA PRO A 232 -15.00 11.23 20.17
C PRO A 232 -14.94 10.67 18.74
N VAL A 233 -14.39 11.42 17.78
CA VAL A 233 -14.45 11.07 16.36
C VAL A 233 -13.68 9.79 16.08
N THR A 234 -14.38 8.83 15.48
CA THR A 234 -13.85 7.51 15.11
C THR A 234 -13.66 7.33 13.60
N PHE A 235 -13.89 8.36 12.81
CA PHE A 235 -13.76 8.31 11.34
C PHE A 235 -12.91 9.47 10.87
N LEU A 236 -12.11 9.23 9.83
CA LEU A 236 -11.18 10.21 9.32
C LEU A 236 -11.93 11.22 8.44
N THR A 237 -11.50 12.48 8.51
CA THR A 237 -11.98 13.58 7.67
C THR A 237 -10.79 14.43 7.25
N LEU A 238 -10.93 15.25 6.21
CA LEU A 238 -9.99 16.25 5.73
C LEU A 238 -9.63 17.32 6.78
N HIS A 239 -10.35 17.38 7.90
CA HIS A 239 -10.07 18.30 9.00
C HIS A 239 -9.71 17.58 10.30
N THR A 240 -9.49 16.27 10.24
CA THR A 240 -9.10 15.51 11.43
C THR A 240 -7.71 15.93 11.87
N ASP A 241 -7.57 16.23 13.15
CA ASP A 241 -6.29 16.51 13.76
C ASP A 241 -5.52 15.21 13.98
N GLU A 242 -4.43 15.05 13.23
CA GLU A 242 -3.53 13.91 13.26
C GLU A 242 -2.24 14.18 14.06
N SER A 243 -2.17 15.30 14.80
CA SER A 243 -1.02 15.66 15.63
C SER A 243 -0.90 14.80 16.90
N TYR A 244 0.35 14.60 17.34
CA TYR A 244 0.64 13.93 18.59
C TYR A 244 1.98 14.40 19.18
N ASN A 245 2.09 14.25 20.50
CA ASN A 245 3.34 14.37 21.24
C ASN A 245 3.67 13.01 21.87
N MET A 246 4.90 12.56 21.72
CA MET A 246 5.39 11.33 22.32
C MET A 246 6.65 11.59 23.13
N SER A 247 6.74 10.98 24.31
CA SER A 247 7.98 10.94 25.08
C SER A 247 8.27 9.52 25.59
N VAL A 248 9.55 9.19 25.64
CA VAL A 248 10.07 7.94 26.21
C VAL A 248 10.97 8.30 27.38
N THR A 249 10.74 7.65 28.52
CA THR A 249 11.54 7.85 29.74
C THR A 249 11.85 6.52 30.39
N HIS A 250 13.09 6.33 30.81
CA HIS A 250 13.52 5.16 31.57
C HIS A 250 13.98 5.61 32.96
N SER A 251 13.36 5.07 34.00
CA SER A 251 13.78 5.23 35.39
C SER A 251 13.82 3.87 36.10
N ALA A 252 14.93 3.58 36.78
CA ALA A 252 15.20 2.28 37.41
C ALA A 252 15.10 1.10 36.43
N ARG A 253 14.03 0.30 36.49
CA ARG A 253 13.72 -0.81 35.57
C ARG A 253 12.33 -0.66 34.94
N VAL A 254 11.84 0.58 34.86
CA VAL A 254 10.53 0.92 34.31
C VAL A 254 10.73 1.86 33.13
N LEU A 255 10.20 1.45 31.98
CA LEU A 255 10.15 2.26 30.77
C LEU A 255 8.73 2.80 30.60
N ILE A 256 8.60 4.12 30.45
CA ILE A 256 7.30 4.77 30.28
C ILE A 256 7.33 5.53 28.96
N VAL A 257 6.40 5.17 28.08
CA VAL A 257 6.06 5.91 26.88
C VAL A 257 4.77 6.67 27.13
N LYS A 258 4.76 7.97 26.88
CA LYS A 258 3.55 8.80 26.95
C LYS A 258 3.25 9.32 25.55
N ILE A 259 2.05 9.05 25.05
CA ILE A 259 1.51 9.59 23.80
C ILE A 259 0.30 10.46 24.15
N SER A 260 0.34 11.74 23.79
CA SER A 260 -0.79 12.66 23.92
C SER A 260 -1.22 13.13 22.54
N ALA A 261 -2.52 13.08 22.26
CA ALA A 261 -3.09 13.52 20.98
C ALA A 261 -4.50 14.09 21.15
N ASN A 262 -4.95 14.87 20.17
CA ASN A 262 -6.31 15.42 20.18
C ASN A 262 -7.37 14.41 19.72
N THR A 263 -6.97 13.40 18.93
CA THR A 263 -7.86 12.39 18.35
C THR A 263 -7.23 10.99 18.42
N PHE A 264 -8.04 9.96 18.16
CA PHE A 264 -7.56 8.59 17.92
C PHE A 264 -6.45 8.55 16.86
N PHE A 265 -6.60 9.28 15.76
CA PHE A 265 -5.69 9.20 14.61
C PHE A 265 -4.29 9.73 14.93
N GLY A 266 -4.20 10.84 15.66
CA GLY A 266 -2.92 11.33 16.17
C GLY A 266 -2.26 10.31 17.11
N ALA A 267 -3.01 9.74 18.05
CA ALA A 267 -2.50 8.72 18.96
C ALA A 267 -2.03 7.45 18.22
N LYS A 268 -2.76 7.02 17.18
CA LYS A 268 -2.36 5.90 16.31
C LYS A 268 -1.05 6.21 15.58
N HIS A 269 -0.84 7.43 15.08
CA HIS A 269 0.45 7.81 14.48
C HIS A 269 1.58 7.80 15.50
N GLY A 270 1.30 8.20 16.74
CA GLY A 270 2.22 8.04 17.88
C GLY A 270 2.61 6.59 18.15
N LEU A 271 1.65 5.65 18.07
CA LEU A 271 1.93 4.22 18.18
C LEU A 271 2.80 3.70 17.01
N THR A 272 2.52 4.14 15.78
CA THR A 272 3.35 3.80 14.62
C THR A 272 4.79 4.32 14.79
N THR A 273 4.97 5.56 15.27
CA THR A 273 6.30 6.10 15.56
C THR A 273 6.98 5.37 16.70
N LEU A 274 6.25 4.96 17.75
CA LEU A 274 6.79 4.11 18.82
C LEU A 274 7.31 2.78 18.26
N GLN A 275 6.56 2.15 17.35
CA GLN A 275 6.96 0.87 16.77
C GLN A 275 8.26 0.98 15.98
N GLN A 276 8.48 2.10 15.27
CA GLN A 276 9.75 2.35 14.57
C GLN A 276 10.93 2.64 15.52
N LEU A 277 10.67 2.98 16.79
CA LEU A 277 11.72 3.10 17.81
C LEU A 277 12.13 1.75 18.42
N ILE A 278 11.36 0.69 18.14
CA ILE A 278 11.57 -0.66 18.67
C ILE A 278 12.19 -1.51 17.57
N TRP A 279 13.23 -2.26 17.89
CA TRP A 279 13.81 -3.25 16.99
C TRP A 279 14.20 -4.52 17.74
N PHE A 280 14.35 -5.61 17.01
CA PHE A 280 14.90 -6.84 17.54
C PHE A 280 16.42 -6.89 17.33
N ASP A 281 17.19 -7.02 18.41
CA ASP A 281 18.65 -7.13 18.34
C ASP A 281 19.08 -8.58 18.13
N ASP A 282 19.65 -8.90 16.96
CA ASP A 282 20.03 -10.27 16.61
C ASP A 282 21.17 -10.87 17.45
N GLU A 283 21.97 -10.04 18.13
CA GLU A 283 23.08 -10.49 18.97
C GLU A 283 22.60 -10.82 20.39
N GLU A 284 21.92 -9.86 21.04
CA GLU A 284 21.39 -10.05 22.39
C GLU A 284 20.07 -10.84 22.40
N ARG A 285 19.45 -10.96 21.22
CA ARG A 285 18.20 -11.66 20.98
C ARG A 285 17.06 -11.14 21.86
N THR A 286 16.96 -9.82 21.92
CA THR A 286 15.97 -9.09 22.73
C THR A 286 15.37 -7.94 21.93
N LEU A 287 14.14 -7.55 22.26
CA LEU A 287 13.63 -6.26 21.82
C LEU A 287 14.39 -5.13 22.50
N LYS A 288 14.75 -4.11 21.71
CA LYS A 288 15.42 -2.89 22.15
C LYS A 288 14.62 -1.66 21.74
N ILE A 289 14.77 -0.59 22.52
CA ILE A 289 14.20 0.72 22.27
C ILE A 289 15.14 1.81 22.79
N LEU A 290 15.12 3.00 22.18
CA LEU A 290 15.77 4.18 22.74
C LEU A 290 15.18 4.53 24.11
N ASN A 291 16.02 4.69 25.13
CA ASN A 291 15.57 4.85 26.52
C ASN A 291 15.07 6.26 26.87
N LYS A 292 15.31 7.22 25.97
CA LYS A 292 14.87 8.60 26.08
C LYS A 292 14.56 9.14 24.69
N ALA A 293 13.37 9.69 24.52
CA ALA A 293 12.98 10.41 23.32
C ALA A 293 11.90 11.44 23.65
N SER A 294 11.82 12.51 22.87
CA SER A 294 10.71 13.48 22.85
C SER A 294 10.47 13.85 21.40
N ILE A 295 9.22 13.69 20.95
CA ILE A 295 8.81 13.88 19.56
C ILE A 295 7.50 14.65 19.56
N GLU A 296 7.46 15.76 18.84
CA GLU A 296 6.24 16.49 18.48
C GLU A 296 6.06 16.36 16.97
N ASP A 297 4.84 16.02 16.53
CA ASP A 297 4.63 15.68 15.13
C ASP A 297 3.21 15.96 14.66
N VAL A 298 3.08 16.36 13.39
CA VAL A 298 1.84 16.71 12.71
C VAL A 298 2.06 16.65 11.18
N PRO A 299 1.13 16.12 10.39
CA PRO A 299 1.28 16.11 8.93
C PRO A 299 1.15 17.51 8.32
N LYS A 300 1.84 17.74 7.21
CA LYS A 300 1.72 18.93 6.37
C LYS A 300 0.40 18.97 5.60
N PHE A 301 -0.01 17.84 5.02
CA PHE A 301 -1.23 17.70 4.24
C PHE A 301 -2.17 16.66 4.84
N ASN A 302 -3.47 16.92 4.78
CA ASN A 302 -4.49 16.04 5.37
C ASN A 302 -4.91 14.91 4.43
N TYR A 303 -4.73 15.06 3.12
CA TYR A 303 -4.95 14.00 2.13
C TYR A 303 -3.60 13.38 1.72
N ARG A 304 -3.37 12.11 2.11
CA ARG A 304 -2.14 11.38 1.79
C ARG A 304 -2.51 10.02 1.22
N GLY A 305 -2.63 9.97 -0.10
CA GLY A 305 -3.30 8.91 -0.83
C GLY A 305 -2.39 7.85 -1.43
N LEU A 306 -2.97 6.67 -1.62
CA LEU A 306 -2.50 5.63 -2.53
C LEU A 306 -3.71 5.08 -3.27
N MET A 307 -3.71 5.18 -4.60
CA MET A 307 -4.71 4.56 -5.45
C MET A 307 -4.27 3.19 -5.92
N LEU A 308 -5.13 2.19 -5.76
CA LEU A 308 -4.96 0.86 -6.34
C LEU A 308 -6.15 0.55 -7.25
N ASP A 309 -5.85 0.32 -8.52
CA ASP A 309 -6.77 -0.27 -9.48
C ASP A 309 -6.87 -1.78 -9.25
N THR A 310 -8.10 -2.28 -9.16
CA THR A 310 -8.38 -3.70 -8.95
C THR A 310 -9.35 -4.28 -9.99
N SER A 311 -9.52 -3.55 -11.09
CA SER A 311 -10.34 -3.95 -12.23
C SER A 311 -9.50 -4.49 -13.36
N ARG A 312 -8.40 -3.82 -13.73
CA ARG A 312 -7.53 -4.28 -14.82
C ARG A 312 -6.93 -5.64 -14.48
N HIS A 313 -6.54 -5.85 -13.22
CA HIS A 313 -6.33 -7.18 -12.64
C HIS A 313 -6.99 -7.29 -11.27
N TYR A 314 -7.41 -8.50 -10.90
CA TYR A 314 -7.93 -8.79 -9.56
C TYR A 314 -6.79 -8.90 -8.53
N PHE A 315 -7.07 -8.49 -7.29
CA PHE A 315 -6.16 -8.64 -6.16
C PHE A 315 -6.91 -9.27 -4.99
N THR A 316 -6.28 -10.21 -4.28
CA THR A 316 -6.94 -10.79 -3.11
C THR A 316 -7.15 -9.74 -2.01
N VAL A 317 -8.17 -9.96 -1.17
CA VAL A 317 -8.41 -9.15 0.03
C VAL A 317 -7.14 -9.04 0.89
N ASP A 318 -6.37 -10.12 1.01
CA ASP A 318 -5.12 -10.13 1.78
C ASP A 318 -4.00 -9.31 1.13
N ALA A 319 -3.93 -9.25 -0.20
CA ALA A 319 -3.03 -8.33 -0.90
C ALA A 319 -3.38 -6.87 -0.62
N ILE A 320 -4.67 -6.53 -0.61
CA ILE A 320 -5.14 -5.18 -0.27
C ILE A 320 -4.83 -4.86 1.20
N LYS A 321 -5.10 -5.78 2.14
CA LYS A 321 -4.72 -5.63 3.56
C LYS A 321 -3.22 -5.40 3.71
N ARG A 322 -2.37 -6.13 2.98
CA ARG A 322 -0.92 -5.96 3.00
C ARG A 322 -0.49 -4.58 2.50
N THR A 323 -1.14 -4.05 1.46
CA THR A 323 -0.97 -2.65 1.04
C THR A 323 -1.34 -1.66 2.15
N ILE A 324 -2.47 -1.86 2.83
CA ILE A 324 -2.91 -1.03 3.96
C ILE A 324 -1.91 -1.07 5.12
N VAL A 325 -1.25 -2.20 5.38
CA VAL A 325 -0.14 -2.27 6.38
C VAL A 325 1.00 -1.33 5.99
N GLY A 326 1.48 -1.38 4.74
CA GLY A 326 2.53 -0.47 4.26
C GLY A 326 2.14 1.01 4.35
N MET A 327 0.88 1.32 4.01
CA MET A 327 0.32 2.67 4.13
C MET A 327 0.31 3.15 5.58
N SER A 328 -0.13 2.29 6.51
CA SER A 328 -0.24 2.59 7.94
C SER A 328 1.11 2.98 8.53
N HIS A 329 2.16 2.21 8.21
CA HIS A 329 3.52 2.45 8.67
C HIS A 329 4.17 3.67 8.02
N SER A 330 3.78 3.99 6.79
CA SER A 330 4.22 5.19 6.08
C SER A 330 3.41 6.44 6.49
N LYS A 331 2.36 6.29 7.31
CA LYS A 331 1.41 7.34 7.69
C LYS A 331 0.61 7.94 6.52
N LEU A 332 0.44 7.17 5.44
CA LEU A 332 -0.60 7.42 4.43
C LEU A 332 -1.99 7.16 5.07
N ASN A 333 -3.02 7.85 4.60
CA ASN A 333 -4.31 7.87 5.30
C ASN A 333 -5.55 7.77 4.39
N ARG A 334 -5.37 7.78 3.07
CA ARG A 334 -6.44 7.55 2.09
C ARG A 334 -6.07 6.38 1.19
N PHE A 335 -6.86 5.31 1.23
CA PHE A 335 -6.76 4.22 0.28
C PHE A 335 -7.82 4.44 -0.78
N HIS A 336 -7.41 4.99 -1.92
CA HIS A 336 -8.28 5.20 -3.06
C HIS A 336 -8.41 3.87 -3.80
N TRP A 337 -9.58 3.26 -3.69
CA TRP A 337 -9.84 1.96 -4.28
C TRP A 337 -10.58 2.16 -5.59
N HIS A 338 -9.86 2.08 -6.70
CA HIS A 338 -10.42 2.06 -8.04
C HIS A 338 -10.93 0.64 -8.32
N ILE A 339 -12.21 0.41 -8.04
CA ILE A 339 -12.77 -0.95 -7.91
C ILE A 339 -13.17 -1.53 -9.27
N THR A 340 -13.65 -0.68 -10.19
CA THR A 340 -14.28 -1.11 -11.44
C THR A 340 -13.77 -0.28 -12.61
N ASP A 341 -13.61 -0.93 -13.75
CA ASP A 341 -13.23 -0.30 -15.02
C ASP A 341 -13.91 -1.07 -16.18
N SER A 342 -13.60 -0.72 -17.41
CA SER A 342 -14.02 -1.40 -18.63
C SER A 342 -13.65 -2.88 -18.69
N GLN A 343 -12.48 -3.26 -18.16
CA GLN A 343 -11.96 -4.62 -18.21
C GLN A 343 -12.77 -5.56 -17.31
N SER A 344 -13.08 -5.17 -16.06
CA SER A 344 -13.87 -6.00 -15.16
C SER A 344 -14.72 -5.23 -14.13
N PHE A 345 -15.72 -5.92 -13.60
CA PHE A 345 -16.56 -5.45 -12.49
C PHE A 345 -16.51 -6.47 -11.35
N PRO A 346 -15.54 -6.41 -10.43
CA PRO A 346 -15.39 -7.40 -9.37
C PRO A 346 -16.31 -7.15 -8.16
N LEU A 347 -16.88 -5.96 -8.00
CA LEU A 347 -17.73 -5.62 -6.84
C LEU A 347 -19.10 -6.31 -6.89
N VAL A 348 -19.44 -7.10 -5.87
CA VAL A 348 -20.75 -7.75 -5.78
C VAL A 348 -21.80 -6.80 -5.19
N SER A 349 -22.70 -6.32 -6.05
CA SER A 349 -23.87 -5.55 -5.61
C SER A 349 -24.99 -6.47 -5.10
N ARG A 350 -25.66 -6.06 -4.02
CA ARG A 350 -26.82 -6.79 -3.50
C ARG A 350 -28.06 -6.57 -4.36
N HIS A 351 -28.20 -5.37 -4.93
CA HIS A 351 -29.33 -5.02 -5.80
C HIS A 351 -29.11 -5.43 -7.26
N TYR A 352 -27.86 -5.39 -7.73
CA TYR A 352 -27.50 -5.67 -9.13
C TYR A 352 -26.38 -6.71 -9.25
N PRO A 353 -26.61 -7.97 -8.81
CA PRO A 353 -25.60 -9.03 -8.87
C PRO A 353 -25.14 -9.36 -10.30
N GLN A 354 -25.90 -8.95 -11.31
CA GLN A 354 -25.56 -9.08 -12.73
C GLN A 354 -24.26 -8.36 -13.09
N LEU A 355 -23.94 -7.25 -12.41
CA LEU A 355 -22.72 -6.49 -12.65
C LEU A 355 -21.48 -7.37 -12.46
N ALA A 356 -21.32 -7.99 -11.27
CA ALA A 356 -20.23 -8.92 -11.01
C ALA A 356 -20.37 -10.22 -11.79
N ARG A 357 -21.58 -10.77 -11.90
CA ARG A 357 -21.82 -12.05 -12.59
C ARG A 357 -21.36 -12.04 -14.04
N TYR A 358 -21.46 -10.90 -14.72
CA TYR A 358 -21.07 -10.76 -16.13
C TYR A 358 -19.83 -9.88 -16.35
N GLY A 359 -19.32 -9.23 -15.31
CA GLY A 359 -18.17 -8.34 -15.38
C GLY A 359 -16.92 -8.83 -14.67
N ALA A 360 -17.01 -9.69 -13.65
CA ALA A 360 -15.83 -10.22 -12.97
C ALA A 360 -15.06 -11.23 -13.86
N TYR A 361 -13.74 -11.32 -13.67
CA TYR A 361 -12.92 -12.28 -14.40
C TYR A 361 -13.31 -13.74 -14.13
N SER A 362 -13.74 -14.05 -12.91
CA SER A 362 -14.31 -15.34 -12.54
C SER A 362 -15.21 -15.22 -11.30
N GLU A 363 -15.94 -16.29 -10.98
CA GLU A 363 -16.80 -16.35 -9.78
C GLU A 363 -16.02 -16.18 -8.45
N ARG A 364 -14.69 -16.30 -8.49
CA ARG A 364 -13.81 -16.17 -7.30
C ARG A 364 -13.03 -14.86 -7.25
N GLU A 365 -13.02 -14.11 -8.35
CA GLU A 365 -12.31 -12.84 -8.47
C GLU A 365 -13.29 -11.70 -8.27
N VAL A 366 -13.91 -11.70 -7.09
CA VAL A 366 -14.98 -10.78 -6.71
C VAL A 366 -14.75 -10.25 -5.29
N TYR A 367 -15.26 -9.05 -5.02
CA TYR A 367 -15.31 -8.46 -3.69
C TYR A 367 -16.76 -8.46 -3.19
N THR A 368 -17.03 -9.28 -2.18
CA THR A 368 -18.34 -9.37 -1.53
C THR A 368 -18.59 -8.17 -0.61
N PRO A 369 -19.85 -7.87 -0.24
CA PRO A 369 -20.14 -6.85 0.78
C PRO A 369 -19.43 -7.10 2.12
N GLU A 370 -19.19 -8.36 2.47
CA GLU A 370 -18.41 -8.77 3.63
C GLU A 370 -16.93 -8.38 3.48
N ASP A 371 -16.32 -8.66 2.33
CA ASP A 371 -14.92 -8.29 2.04
C ASP A 371 -14.71 -6.77 2.16
N VAL A 372 -15.63 -5.97 1.60
CA VAL A 372 -15.55 -4.50 1.65
C VAL A 372 -15.65 -4.00 3.10
N ARG A 373 -16.58 -4.55 3.90
CA ARG A 373 -16.72 -4.20 5.33
C ARG A 373 -15.50 -4.61 6.15
N GLU A 374 -14.97 -5.80 5.89
CA GLU A 374 -13.77 -6.29 6.55
C GLU A 374 -12.56 -5.39 6.24
N LEU A 375 -12.35 -5.05 4.97
CA LEU A 375 -11.29 -4.14 4.55
C LEU A 375 -11.43 -2.76 5.19
N ALA A 376 -12.65 -2.21 5.24
CA ALA A 376 -12.91 -0.92 5.88
C ALA A 376 -12.59 -0.95 7.38
N ALA A 377 -12.98 -2.01 8.09
CA ALA A 377 -12.66 -2.19 9.50
C ALA A 377 -11.14 -2.35 9.72
N PHE A 378 -10.48 -3.15 8.88
CA PHE A 378 -9.03 -3.37 8.92
C PHE A 378 -8.23 -2.08 8.68
N ALA A 379 -8.68 -1.25 7.74
CA ALA A 379 -8.12 0.06 7.43
C ALA A 379 -8.34 1.07 8.57
N LYS A 380 -9.55 1.08 9.15
CA LYS A 380 -9.94 2.03 10.20
C LYS A 380 -9.05 1.96 11.43
N VAL A 381 -8.79 0.76 11.95
CA VAL A 381 -7.89 0.56 13.12
C VAL A 381 -6.46 1.03 12.83
N ARG A 382 -6.07 1.05 11.55
CA ARG A 382 -4.77 1.54 11.05
C ARG A 382 -4.76 3.03 10.70
N GLY A 383 -5.86 3.75 10.95
CA GLY A 383 -5.99 5.18 10.67
C GLY A 383 -6.07 5.50 9.18
N ILE A 384 -6.60 4.57 8.37
CA ILE A 384 -6.77 4.73 6.93
C ILE A 384 -8.27 4.73 6.61
N GLN A 385 -8.69 5.67 5.76
CA GLN A 385 -10.04 5.71 5.19
C GLN A 385 -10.00 5.16 3.76
N ILE A 386 -10.91 4.25 3.46
CA ILE A 386 -11.13 3.74 2.10
C ILE A 386 -11.99 4.76 1.34
N ILE A 387 -11.50 5.21 0.20
CA ILE A 387 -12.22 6.06 -0.75
C ILE A 387 -12.55 5.17 -1.96
N PRO A 388 -13.79 4.65 -2.06
CA PRO A 388 -14.16 3.84 -3.20
C PRO A 388 -14.39 4.73 -4.44
N GLU A 389 -14.06 4.17 -5.60
CA GLU A 389 -14.35 4.75 -6.90
C GLU A 389 -15.09 3.73 -7.76
N ILE A 390 -16.22 4.20 -8.32
CA ILE A 390 -16.87 3.60 -9.49
C ILE A 390 -16.73 4.66 -10.58
N ASP A 391 -15.77 4.49 -11.47
CA ASP A 391 -15.50 5.47 -12.52
C ASP A 391 -16.69 5.58 -13.47
N ALA A 392 -17.07 6.81 -13.77
CA ALA A 392 -18.19 7.13 -14.62
C ALA A 392 -18.02 8.52 -15.27
N PRO A 393 -18.44 8.71 -16.53
CA PRO A 393 -19.16 7.74 -17.36
C PRO A 393 -18.27 6.85 -18.24
N ALA A 394 -16.98 7.15 -18.40
CA ALA A 394 -16.06 6.28 -19.13
C ALA A 394 -15.72 5.04 -18.28
N HIS A 395 -14.79 4.21 -18.75
CA HIS A 395 -14.30 3.08 -17.96
C HIS A 395 -15.42 2.14 -17.46
N ALA A 396 -16.48 1.98 -18.27
CA ALA A 396 -17.68 1.25 -17.90
C ALA A 396 -18.11 0.28 -19.01
N GLY A 397 -17.47 -0.88 -19.04
CA GLY A 397 -17.58 -1.89 -20.09
C GLY A 397 -18.20 -3.20 -19.61
N ASN A 398 -17.36 -4.21 -19.36
CA ASN A 398 -17.81 -5.52 -18.91
C ASN A 398 -18.61 -5.42 -17.61
N GLY A 399 -19.72 -6.16 -17.52
CA GLY A 399 -20.67 -6.06 -16.41
C GLY A 399 -21.83 -5.08 -16.64
N TRP A 400 -21.80 -4.23 -17.66
CA TRP A 400 -22.90 -3.29 -17.98
C TRP A 400 -23.78 -3.69 -19.17
N ASP A 401 -23.46 -4.79 -19.87
CA ASP A 401 -24.10 -5.24 -21.11
C ASP A 401 -25.38 -6.10 -20.89
N TRP A 402 -25.76 -6.39 -19.65
CA TRP A 402 -26.93 -7.21 -19.33
C TRP A 402 -28.25 -6.46 -19.38
N GLY A 403 -28.22 -5.12 -19.32
CA GLY A 403 -29.41 -4.26 -19.24
C GLY A 403 -30.51 -4.57 -20.25
N PRO A 404 -30.21 -4.67 -21.57
CA PRO A 404 -31.21 -4.93 -22.60
C PRO A 404 -31.97 -6.25 -22.39
N LYS A 405 -31.27 -7.32 -21.99
CA LYS A 405 -31.88 -8.64 -21.75
C LYS A 405 -32.81 -8.66 -20.53
N HIS A 406 -32.69 -7.65 -19.67
CA HIS A 406 -33.49 -7.48 -18.48
C HIS A 406 -34.49 -6.30 -18.58
N GLY A 407 -34.70 -5.75 -19.78
CA GLY A 407 -35.67 -4.68 -20.00
C GLY A 407 -35.26 -3.30 -19.47
N LEU A 408 -33.97 -3.11 -19.17
CA LEU A 408 -33.43 -1.82 -18.69
C LEU A 408 -32.84 -0.96 -19.81
N GLY A 409 -32.86 -1.44 -21.06
CA GLY A 409 -32.21 -0.79 -22.19
C GLY A 409 -30.69 -0.85 -22.12
N GLU A 410 -30.02 -0.17 -23.05
CA GLU A 410 -28.56 -0.07 -23.09
C GLU A 410 -28.06 0.77 -21.90
N LEU A 411 -27.44 0.14 -20.89
CA LEU A 411 -26.92 0.83 -19.70
C LEU A 411 -25.57 1.51 -19.97
N SER A 412 -24.77 0.90 -20.84
CA SER A 412 -23.51 1.41 -21.36
C SER A 412 -23.48 1.23 -22.88
N LEU A 413 -22.68 2.06 -23.55
CA LEU A 413 -22.52 2.16 -24.99
C LEU A 413 -21.08 1.87 -25.37
N CYS A 414 -20.87 1.57 -26.65
CA CYS A 414 -19.56 1.32 -27.24
C CYS A 414 -18.76 0.17 -26.59
N ILE A 415 -19.43 -0.70 -25.84
CA ILE A 415 -18.81 -1.85 -25.18
C ILE A 415 -18.11 -2.71 -26.23
N ASN A 416 -16.82 -2.98 -26.03
CA ASN A 416 -16.00 -3.84 -26.89
C ASN A 416 -15.93 -3.42 -28.38
N GLN A 417 -16.23 -2.16 -28.71
CA GLN A 417 -16.21 -1.68 -30.10
C GLN A 417 -14.82 -1.74 -30.75
N GLN A 418 -14.79 -1.97 -32.06
CA GLN A 418 -13.57 -2.07 -32.86
C GLN A 418 -13.65 -1.20 -34.15
N PRO A 419 -12.53 -0.62 -34.61
CA PRO A 419 -11.24 -0.59 -33.93
C PRO A 419 -11.30 0.33 -32.69
N TRP A 420 -10.82 -0.16 -31.56
CA TRP A 420 -11.05 0.45 -30.24
C TRP A 420 -10.55 1.90 -30.13
N ASN A 421 -9.48 2.26 -30.86
CA ASN A 421 -8.85 3.57 -30.82
C ASN A 421 -9.73 4.72 -31.36
N ASN A 422 -10.85 4.41 -32.00
CA ASN A 422 -11.86 5.40 -32.39
C ASN A 422 -12.88 5.69 -31.27
N TYR A 423 -12.92 4.86 -30.24
CA TYR A 423 -14.01 4.83 -29.25
C TYR A 423 -13.54 4.99 -27.81
N CYS A 424 -12.24 4.80 -27.54
CA CYS A 424 -11.69 4.86 -26.19
C CYS A 424 -10.15 5.04 -26.21
N GLY A 425 -9.59 5.43 -25.06
CA GLY A 425 -8.15 5.56 -24.84
C GLY A 425 -7.42 4.21 -24.81
N GLU A 426 -8.10 3.14 -24.42
CA GLU A 426 -7.59 1.78 -24.35
C GLU A 426 -8.70 0.72 -24.45
N PRO A 427 -8.41 -0.51 -24.95
CA PRO A 427 -9.39 -1.58 -25.01
C PRO A 427 -9.57 -2.30 -23.66
N PRO A 428 -10.77 -2.84 -23.37
CA PRO A 428 -11.99 -2.72 -24.16
C PRO A 428 -12.66 -1.35 -23.98
N CYS A 429 -13.31 -0.83 -25.02
CA CYS A 429 -14.11 0.37 -24.87
C CYS A 429 -15.40 0.10 -24.07
N GLY A 430 -15.97 1.14 -23.48
CA GLY A 430 -17.29 1.12 -22.84
C GLY A 430 -17.54 2.41 -22.06
N GLN A 431 -18.70 3.04 -22.25
CA GLN A 431 -19.10 4.24 -21.52
C GLN A 431 -20.60 4.25 -21.21
N LEU A 432 -20.95 4.59 -19.98
CA LEU A 432 -22.32 4.66 -19.50
C LEU A 432 -23.21 5.51 -20.42
N ASN A 433 -24.47 5.07 -20.56
CA ASN A 433 -25.47 5.74 -21.37
C ASN A 433 -26.11 6.92 -20.61
N PRO A 434 -25.81 8.18 -20.97
CA PRO A 434 -26.32 9.34 -20.23
C PRO A 434 -27.82 9.59 -20.43
N LYS A 435 -28.46 8.94 -21.42
CA LYS A 435 -29.89 9.05 -21.70
C LYS A 435 -30.72 7.93 -21.09
N ASN A 436 -30.08 6.93 -20.47
CA ASN A 436 -30.78 5.84 -19.80
C ASN A 436 -30.91 6.10 -18.29
N ASN A 437 -32.12 6.36 -17.81
CA ASN A 437 -32.33 6.64 -16.38
C ASN A 437 -31.98 5.45 -15.46
N ASN A 438 -32.02 4.22 -15.98
CA ASN A 438 -31.65 3.03 -15.20
C ASN A 438 -30.16 3.04 -14.83
N THR A 439 -29.30 3.61 -15.68
CA THR A 439 -27.87 3.80 -15.39
C THR A 439 -27.66 4.60 -14.09
N TYR A 440 -28.34 5.74 -13.95
CA TYR A 440 -28.27 6.54 -12.73
C TYR A 440 -28.88 5.86 -11.51
N ALA A 441 -29.94 5.06 -11.68
CA ALA A 441 -30.55 4.30 -10.58
C ALA A 441 -29.62 3.19 -10.05
N ILE A 442 -28.87 2.54 -10.96
CA ILE A 442 -27.84 1.56 -10.59
C ILE A 442 -26.70 2.25 -9.84
N LEU A 443 -26.15 3.36 -10.38
CA LEU A 443 -25.10 4.15 -9.72
C LEU A 443 -25.51 4.58 -8.31
N GLN A 444 -26.74 5.10 -8.14
CA GLN A 444 -27.27 5.46 -6.81
C GLN A 444 -27.21 4.28 -5.82
N SER A 445 -27.57 3.09 -6.28
CA SER A 445 -27.61 1.90 -5.41
C SER A 445 -26.20 1.43 -5.06
N LEU A 446 -25.27 1.45 -6.02
CA LEU A 446 -23.86 1.15 -5.78
C LEU A 446 -23.23 2.13 -4.80
N TYR A 447 -23.47 3.43 -4.97
CA TYR A 447 -22.99 4.45 -4.05
C TYR A 447 -23.55 4.25 -2.63
N ALA A 448 -24.84 3.89 -2.50
CA ALA A 448 -25.45 3.61 -1.20
C ALA A 448 -24.83 2.38 -0.53
N GLU A 449 -24.62 1.30 -1.27
CA GLU A 449 -23.99 0.08 -0.76
C GLU A 449 -22.54 0.32 -0.32
N LEU A 450 -21.77 1.11 -1.09
CA LEU A 450 -20.40 1.47 -0.75
C LEU A 450 -20.33 2.37 0.48
N LEU A 451 -21.14 3.44 0.54
CA LEU A 451 -21.20 4.34 1.70
C LEU A 451 -21.62 3.60 2.98
N GLU A 452 -22.53 2.63 2.87
CA GLU A 452 -22.90 1.76 3.99
C GLU A 452 -21.73 0.89 4.44
N ALA A 453 -20.98 0.31 3.50
CA ALA A 453 -19.93 -0.66 3.80
C ALA A 453 -18.63 -0.02 4.33
N VAL A 454 -18.19 1.09 3.73
CA VAL A 454 -16.93 1.76 4.13
C VAL A 454 -17.13 2.77 5.26
N GLY A 455 -18.38 3.14 5.53
CA GLY A 455 -18.76 4.09 6.56
C GLY A 455 -18.74 5.54 6.08
N PRO A 456 -18.84 6.50 7.01
CA PRO A 456 -18.98 7.90 6.67
C PRO A 456 -17.74 8.45 5.95
N LEU A 457 -17.98 9.07 4.79
CA LEU A 457 -16.96 9.69 3.95
C LEU A 457 -17.21 11.19 3.84
N ASP A 458 -16.15 11.98 3.97
CA ASP A 458 -16.18 13.41 3.65
C ASP A 458 -15.57 13.74 2.28
N TYR A 459 -14.99 12.73 1.63
CA TYR A 459 -14.50 12.74 0.27
C TYR A 459 -14.92 11.43 -0.44
N PHE A 460 -15.44 11.52 -1.67
CA PHE A 460 -15.87 10.35 -2.47
C PHE A 460 -15.45 10.57 -3.93
N HIS A 461 -14.88 9.58 -4.61
CA HIS A 461 -14.44 9.72 -5.99
C HIS A 461 -15.46 9.13 -6.97
N ILE A 462 -15.80 9.85 -8.03
CA ILE A 462 -16.74 9.38 -9.08
C ILE A 462 -16.09 9.30 -10.47
N GLY A 463 -14.77 9.45 -10.53
CA GLY A 463 -13.99 9.33 -11.75
C GLY A 463 -14.18 10.50 -12.71
N GLY A 464 -14.58 10.21 -13.93
CA GLY A 464 -14.87 11.23 -14.95
C GLY A 464 -13.65 11.65 -15.76
N ASP A 465 -12.72 10.73 -15.94
CA ASP A 465 -11.62 10.83 -16.90
C ASP A 465 -12.02 10.30 -18.30
N GLU A 466 -11.15 10.58 -19.27
CA GLU A 466 -11.09 9.99 -20.61
C GLU A 466 -12.39 9.77 -21.41
N VAL A 467 -13.45 10.53 -21.13
CA VAL A 467 -14.73 10.43 -21.85
C VAL A 467 -14.55 10.73 -23.33
N ASN A 468 -14.76 9.70 -24.14
CA ASN A 468 -14.80 9.75 -25.58
C ASN A 468 -16.16 10.28 -26.06
N LEU A 469 -16.17 11.52 -26.55
CA LEU A 469 -17.37 12.18 -27.06
C LEU A 469 -17.84 11.61 -28.40
N GLU A 470 -16.96 11.00 -29.19
CA GLU A 470 -17.31 10.38 -30.48
C GLU A 470 -18.18 9.13 -30.29
N CYS A 471 -17.91 8.34 -29.25
CA CYS A 471 -18.74 7.22 -28.84
C CYS A 471 -20.21 7.65 -28.64
N TRP A 472 -20.44 8.74 -27.91
CA TRP A 472 -21.80 9.26 -27.70
C TRP A 472 -22.37 9.93 -28.94
N GLN A 473 -21.56 10.67 -29.71
CA GLN A 473 -22.01 11.34 -30.93
C GLN A 473 -22.54 10.35 -31.98
N GLN A 474 -22.05 9.11 -32.02
CA GLN A 474 -22.57 8.08 -32.92
C GLN A 474 -23.93 7.52 -32.48
N ASN A 475 -24.27 7.64 -31.19
CA ASN A 475 -25.50 7.11 -30.62
C ASN A 475 -26.58 8.19 -30.41
N PHE A 476 -26.19 9.45 -30.32
CA PHE A 476 -27.09 10.56 -30.06
C PHE A 476 -26.90 11.72 -31.04
N ASN A 477 -27.97 12.46 -31.28
CA ASN A 477 -27.99 13.62 -32.17
C ASN A 477 -27.99 14.96 -31.41
N ASP A 478 -27.34 15.04 -30.23
CA ASP A 478 -27.24 16.31 -29.49
C ASP A 478 -26.21 17.25 -30.12
N SER A 479 -26.47 18.55 -30.02
CA SER A 479 -25.61 19.58 -30.61
C SER A 479 -24.29 19.78 -29.87
N ASP A 480 -24.22 19.41 -28.59
CA ASP A 480 -23.01 19.51 -27.77
C ASP A 480 -22.89 18.34 -26.77
N MET A 481 -21.97 17.41 -27.06
CA MET A 481 -21.69 16.26 -26.21
C MET A 481 -21.05 16.66 -24.86
N ARG A 482 -20.41 17.83 -24.76
CA ARG A 482 -19.82 18.30 -23.51
C ARG A 482 -20.88 18.72 -22.50
N THR A 483 -21.97 19.34 -22.97
CA THR A 483 -23.14 19.61 -22.13
C THR A 483 -23.75 18.31 -21.61
N LEU A 484 -23.88 17.28 -22.47
CA LEU A 484 -24.35 15.96 -22.07
C LEU A 484 -23.45 15.31 -21.00
N TRP A 485 -22.13 15.45 -21.13
CA TRP A 485 -21.17 15.01 -20.11
C TRP A 485 -21.34 15.77 -18.79
N CYS A 486 -21.49 17.09 -18.87
CA CYS A 486 -21.75 17.92 -17.70
C CYS A 486 -23.02 17.48 -16.95
N ASP A 487 -24.12 17.30 -17.67
CA ASP A 487 -25.39 16.85 -17.13
C ASP A 487 -25.28 15.47 -16.50
N PHE A 488 -24.52 14.55 -17.11
CA PHE A 488 -24.23 13.24 -16.53
C PHE A 488 -23.55 13.37 -15.17
N MET A 489 -22.45 14.14 -15.07
CA MET A 489 -21.70 14.29 -13.82
C MET A 489 -22.53 14.94 -12.72
N LEU A 490 -23.32 15.95 -13.06
CA LEU A 490 -24.24 16.59 -12.10
C LEU A 490 -25.35 15.63 -11.64
N GLN A 491 -25.87 14.79 -12.53
CA GLN A 491 -26.84 13.76 -12.16
C GLN A 491 -26.20 12.66 -11.31
N ALA A 492 -25.01 12.17 -11.64
CA ALA A 492 -24.28 11.18 -10.84
C ALA A 492 -23.99 11.72 -9.42
N TYR A 493 -23.56 12.98 -9.31
CA TYR A 493 -23.43 13.67 -8.03
C TYR A 493 -24.76 13.74 -7.27
N HIS A 494 -25.84 14.11 -7.95
CA HIS A 494 -27.16 14.12 -7.31
C HIS A 494 -27.58 12.74 -6.81
N ARG A 495 -27.28 11.67 -7.56
CA ARG A 495 -27.50 10.29 -7.12
C ARG A 495 -26.67 9.93 -5.89
N LEU A 496 -25.41 10.35 -5.83
CA LEU A 496 -24.58 10.20 -4.63
C LEU A 496 -25.17 10.91 -3.41
N GLN A 497 -25.70 12.14 -3.58
CA GLN A 497 -26.39 12.85 -2.50
C GLN A 497 -27.65 12.14 -2.02
N LEU A 498 -28.42 11.53 -2.93
CA LEU A 498 -29.58 10.71 -2.55
C LEU A 498 -29.14 9.44 -1.81
N ALA A 499 -28.07 8.79 -2.29
CA ALA A 499 -27.50 7.59 -1.68
C ALA A 499 -27.00 7.82 -0.25
N SER A 500 -26.50 9.02 0.07
CA SER A 500 -26.05 9.38 1.42
C SER A 500 -27.19 9.71 2.41
N GLY A 501 -28.45 9.69 1.98
CA GLY A 501 -29.62 10.03 2.79
C GLY A 501 -30.22 11.42 2.52
N GLY A 502 -29.81 12.09 1.43
CA GLY A 502 -30.35 13.37 0.99
C GLY A 502 -30.09 14.51 1.97
N GLN A 503 -31.08 15.39 2.18
CA GLN A 503 -30.97 16.55 3.09
C GLN A 503 -30.85 16.17 4.57
N ASN A 504 -31.20 14.93 4.94
CA ASN A 504 -31.15 14.41 6.32
C ASN A 504 -29.89 13.56 6.59
N ALA A 505 -28.99 13.48 5.62
CA ALA A 505 -27.74 12.74 5.74
C ALA A 505 -26.88 13.32 6.87
N THR A 506 -26.53 12.49 7.85
CA THR A 506 -25.58 12.89 8.90
C THR A 506 -24.14 12.97 8.38
N VAL A 507 -23.85 12.32 7.24
CA VAL A 507 -22.53 12.34 6.59
C VAL A 507 -22.69 12.23 5.06
N THR A 508 -22.99 13.35 4.39
CA THR A 508 -22.80 13.48 2.94
C THR A 508 -21.34 13.83 2.65
N PRO A 509 -20.69 13.24 1.63
CA PRO A 509 -19.37 13.68 1.20
C PRO A 509 -19.35 15.19 0.96
N LYS A 510 -18.47 15.89 1.67
CA LYS A 510 -18.35 17.35 1.56
C LYS A 510 -17.72 17.73 0.23
N LEU A 511 -16.76 16.91 -0.21
CA LEU A 511 -16.11 17.02 -1.50
C LEU A 511 -16.29 15.74 -2.31
N VAL A 512 -16.45 15.90 -3.60
CA VAL A 512 -16.51 14.82 -4.57
C VAL A 512 -15.32 14.95 -5.51
N GLY A 513 -14.49 13.92 -5.52
CA GLY A 513 -13.33 13.80 -6.39
C GLY A 513 -13.75 13.48 -7.81
N VAL A 514 -13.13 14.18 -8.76
CA VAL A 514 -13.15 13.87 -10.19
C VAL A 514 -11.75 14.00 -10.75
N TRP A 515 -11.41 13.21 -11.76
CA TRP A 515 -10.13 13.36 -12.46
C TRP A 515 -10.09 14.68 -13.26
N SER A 516 -8.90 15.27 -13.40
CA SER A 516 -8.69 16.35 -14.36
C SER A 516 -8.99 15.86 -15.76
N SER A 517 -9.83 16.59 -16.48
CA SER A 517 -10.27 16.24 -17.81
C SER A 517 -10.73 17.47 -18.57
N GLY A 518 -11.03 17.28 -19.87
CA GLY A 518 -11.60 18.34 -20.69
C GLY A 518 -12.86 18.96 -20.08
N LEU A 519 -13.64 18.23 -19.27
CA LEU A 519 -14.80 18.79 -18.56
C LEU A 519 -14.40 19.74 -17.44
N THR A 520 -13.41 19.39 -16.63
CA THR A 520 -12.97 20.20 -15.48
C THR A 520 -12.34 21.52 -15.90
N SER A 521 -11.80 21.58 -17.12
CA SER A 521 -11.32 22.83 -17.75
C SER A 521 -12.46 23.78 -18.20
N ALA A 522 -13.71 23.32 -18.18
CA ALA A 522 -14.89 24.12 -18.51
C ALA A 522 -15.68 24.53 -17.24
N PRO A 523 -16.47 25.63 -17.27
CA PRO A 523 -17.27 26.08 -16.11
C PRO A 523 -18.55 25.24 -15.94
N CYS A 524 -18.40 23.93 -15.76
CA CYS A 524 -19.49 22.97 -15.53
C CYS A 524 -19.65 22.63 -14.04
N LEU A 525 -18.56 22.16 -13.42
CA LEU A 525 -18.59 21.63 -12.06
C LEU A 525 -18.40 22.75 -11.02
N SER A 526 -19.14 22.68 -9.92
CA SER A 526 -19.00 23.68 -8.86
C SER A 526 -17.80 23.37 -7.97
N LYS A 527 -16.82 24.28 -7.94
CA LYS A 527 -15.63 24.21 -7.08
C LYS A 527 -15.90 24.14 -5.56
N ASN A 528 -17.13 24.40 -5.13
CA ASN A 528 -17.52 24.30 -3.71
C ASN A 528 -17.82 22.86 -3.29
N VAL A 529 -18.10 21.96 -4.24
CA VAL A 529 -18.46 20.57 -3.98
C VAL A 529 -17.57 19.58 -4.72
N PHE A 530 -16.97 19.97 -5.86
CA PHE A 530 -16.02 19.15 -6.59
C PHE A 530 -14.58 19.53 -6.27
N ALA A 531 -13.76 18.52 -5.98
CA ALA A 531 -12.31 18.60 -5.95
C ALA A 531 -11.75 17.86 -7.17
N VAL A 532 -10.65 18.34 -7.73
CA VAL A 532 -10.06 17.78 -8.95
C VAL A 532 -8.77 17.03 -8.63
N GLN A 533 -8.70 15.76 -8.98
CA GLN A 533 -7.47 14.97 -8.92
C GLN A 533 -6.68 15.18 -10.22
N VAL A 534 -5.57 15.91 -10.14
CA VAL A 534 -4.77 16.29 -11.31
C VAL A 534 -3.74 15.23 -11.63
N TRP A 535 -3.88 14.57 -12.78
CA TRP A 535 -3.02 13.46 -13.19
C TRP A 535 -2.09 13.79 -14.35
N GLY A 536 -2.36 14.88 -15.07
CA GLY A 536 -1.51 15.36 -16.16
C GLY A 536 -0.07 15.66 -15.71
N GLY A 537 0.82 15.86 -16.68
CA GLY A 537 2.22 16.18 -16.39
C GLY A 537 2.37 17.46 -15.56
N SER A 538 3.35 17.50 -14.66
CA SER A 538 3.53 18.58 -13.68
C SER A 538 3.56 20.00 -14.24
N LYS A 539 4.07 20.15 -15.48
CA LYS A 539 4.21 21.44 -16.17
C LYS A 539 3.03 21.78 -17.08
N TRP A 540 1.99 20.95 -17.11
CA TRP A 540 0.85 21.19 -17.98
C TRP A 540 0.06 22.44 -17.52
N PRO A 541 -0.44 23.26 -18.45
CA PRO A 541 -1.18 24.49 -18.10
C PRO A 541 -2.43 24.23 -17.26
N GLU A 542 -3.06 23.05 -17.41
CA GLU A 542 -4.28 22.66 -16.69
C GLU A 542 -4.13 22.78 -15.17
N ASN A 543 -2.99 22.39 -14.61
CA ASN A 543 -2.70 22.48 -13.17
C ASN A 543 -2.88 23.93 -12.66
N PHE A 544 -2.39 24.90 -13.44
CA PHE A 544 -2.50 26.33 -13.11
C PHE A 544 -3.90 26.87 -13.37
N GLN A 545 -4.58 26.39 -14.40
CA GLN A 545 -5.94 26.83 -14.73
C GLN A 545 -6.93 26.41 -13.64
N LEU A 546 -6.87 25.15 -13.19
CA LEU A 546 -7.77 24.61 -12.17
C LEU A 546 -7.59 25.30 -10.81
N ILE A 547 -6.35 25.47 -10.36
CA ILE A 547 -6.08 26.15 -9.09
C ILE A 547 -6.53 27.63 -9.13
N ASN A 548 -6.29 28.32 -10.25
CA ASN A 548 -6.72 29.71 -10.46
C ASN A 548 -8.25 29.85 -10.58
N ALA A 549 -8.93 28.84 -11.14
CA ALA A 549 -10.38 28.78 -11.18
C ALA A 549 -11.02 28.61 -9.79
N GLY A 550 -10.22 28.17 -8.80
CA GLY A 550 -10.61 28.08 -7.40
C GLY A 550 -10.94 26.67 -6.94
N TYR A 551 -10.59 25.63 -7.69
CA TYR A 551 -10.80 24.24 -7.27
C TYR A 551 -9.83 23.82 -6.16
N SER A 552 -10.29 22.93 -5.29
CA SER A 552 -9.42 22.13 -4.44
C SER A 552 -8.79 21.01 -5.25
N LEU A 553 -7.49 20.77 -5.08
CA LEU A 553 -6.75 19.78 -5.87
C LEU A 553 -6.19 18.65 -4.99
N VAL A 554 -6.26 17.43 -5.51
CA VAL A 554 -5.41 16.30 -5.12
C VAL A 554 -4.40 16.09 -6.25
N ILE A 555 -3.11 16.07 -5.96
CA ILE A 555 -2.09 15.97 -7.01
C ILE A 555 -1.66 14.52 -7.22
N SER A 556 -1.61 14.08 -8.49
CA SER A 556 -1.19 12.75 -8.93
C SER A 556 -0.43 12.80 -10.26
N HIS A 557 0.43 13.81 -10.46
CA HIS A 557 1.09 14.02 -11.75
C HIS A 557 1.82 12.77 -12.29
N VAL A 558 1.50 12.37 -13.52
CA VAL A 558 2.02 11.17 -14.21
C VAL A 558 3.55 11.14 -14.37
N ASP A 559 4.20 12.30 -14.38
CA ASP A 559 5.66 12.42 -14.48
C ASP A 559 6.39 12.19 -13.15
N ALA A 560 5.66 11.97 -12.05
CA ALA A 560 6.25 11.73 -10.74
C ALA A 560 5.58 10.62 -9.91
N TRP A 561 4.25 10.60 -9.84
CA TRP A 561 3.50 9.80 -8.84
C TRP A 561 2.67 8.66 -9.44
N TYR A 562 2.80 8.39 -10.74
CA TYR A 562 2.32 7.15 -11.36
C TYR A 562 3.38 6.04 -11.22
N LEU A 563 3.03 4.98 -10.50
CA LEU A 563 3.96 3.90 -10.13
C LEU A 563 3.95 2.75 -11.15
N ASP A 564 2.98 2.72 -12.05
CA ASP A 564 2.85 1.82 -13.20
C ASP A 564 3.77 2.20 -14.38
N CYS A 565 4.33 3.41 -14.41
CA CYS A 565 5.19 3.86 -15.51
C CYS A 565 6.53 3.11 -15.63
N GLY A 566 7.04 3.02 -16.85
CA GLY A 566 8.42 2.60 -17.15
C GLY A 566 8.60 1.17 -17.65
N PHE A 567 7.52 0.46 -17.93
CA PHE A 567 7.53 -0.90 -18.46
C PHE A 567 7.21 -0.92 -19.97
N GLY A 568 7.43 -2.06 -20.62
CA GLY A 568 7.21 -2.22 -22.06
C GLY A 568 5.74 -2.10 -22.44
N SER A 569 5.43 -1.83 -23.71
CA SER A 569 4.05 -1.68 -24.16
C SER A 569 3.25 -2.99 -24.00
N TRP A 570 2.05 -2.90 -23.41
CA TRP A 570 1.08 -3.99 -23.38
C TRP A 570 0.10 -3.96 -24.56
N ARG A 571 0.02 -2.83 -25.28
CA ARG A 571 -0.83 -2.63 -26.45
C ARG A 571 -0.04 -2.45 -27.75
N THR A 572 -0.63 -2.86 -28.87
CA THR A 572 -0.01 -2.78 -30.21
C THR A 572 0.02 -1.36 -30.79
N THR A 573 -0.88 -0.49 -30.34
CA THR A 573 -1.07 0.89 -30.81
C THR A 573 -1.48 1.79 -29.64
N GLY A 574 -1.16 3.08 -29.71
CA GLY A 574 -1.55 4.10 -28.72
C GLY A 574 -0.43 4.49 -27.74
N GLU A 575 -0.48 5.72 -27.21
CA GLU A 575 0.57 6.38 -26.42
C GLU A 575 0.66 5.90 -24.94
N GLY A 576 0.22 4.69 -24.64
CA GLY A 576 -0.16 4.25 -23.27
C GLY A 576 0.99 3.87 -22.36
N ALA A 577 2.21 4.33 -22.66
CA ALA A 577 3.36 4.06 -21.82
C ALA A 577 3.89 5.39 -21.29
N CYS A 578 3.66 5.67 -20.01
CA CYS A 578 4.16 6.88 -19.33
C CYS A 578 5.65 6.80 -18.94
N SER A 579 6.48 6.12 -19.74
CA SER A 579 7.91 5.94 -19.48
C SER A 579 8.67 7.27 -19.30
N PRO A 580 9.79 7.31 -18.54
CA PRO A 580 10.49 6.18 -17.88
C PRO A 580 9.89 5.74 -16.53
N TYR A 581 10.52 4.78 -15.87
CA TYR A 581 10.18 4.37 -14.49
C TYR A 581 10.30 5.53 -13.50
N ARG A 582 9.32 5.71 -12.61
CA ARG A 582 9.40 6.67 -11.50
C ARG A 582 10.08 5.99 -10.32
N ASN A 583 11.36 6.27 -10.11
CA ASN A 583 12.07 5.78 -8.94
C ASN A 583 11.64 6.57 -7.67
N TRP A 584 12.01 6.07 -6.49
CA TRP A 584 11.61 6.69 -5.23
C TRP A 584 12.17 8.11 -5.07
N GLN A 585 13.33 8.43 -5.67
CA GLN A 585 13.89 9.79 -5.64
C GLN A 585 13.03 10.76 -6.44
N THR A 586 12.54 10.36 -7.62
CA THR A 586 11.59 11.15 -8.41
C THR A 586 10.32 11.41 -7.60
N VAL A 587 9.76 10.38 -6.96
CA VAL A 587 8.57 10.52 -6.10
C VAL A 587 8.82 11.48 -4.95
N TYR A 588 9.95 11.33 -4.24
CA TYR A 588 10.33 12.12 -3.07
C TYR A 588 10.58 13.59 -3.40
N LYS A 589 11.27 13.87 -4.52
CA LYS A 589 11.65 15.22 -4.93
C LYS A 589 10.51 16.03 -5.50
N HIS A 590 9.49 15.36 -6.04
CA HIS A 590 8.36 16.04 -6.63
C HIS A 590 7.63 16.91 -5.61
N ARG A 591 7.67 18.22 -5.82
CA ARG A 591 7.12 19.23 -4.91
C ARG A 591 6.36 20.32 -5.70
N PRO A 592 5.25 19.95 -6.35
CA PRO A 592 4.59 20.78 -7.36
C PRO A 592 4.09 22.13 -6.83
N TRP A 593 3.65 22.21 -5.58
CA TRP A 593 3.21 23.47 -4.96
C TRP A 593 4.31 24.52 -4.85
N ASP A 594 5.58 24.12 -4.77
CA ASP A 594 6.71 25.07 -4.81
C ASP A 594 6.95 25.60 -6.22
N GLU A 595 6.91 24.69 -7.21
CA GLU A 595 7.12 25.00 -8.62
C GLU A 595 6.03 25.91 -9.17
N MET A 596 4.80 25.70 -8.74
CA MET A 596 3.65 26.51 -9.12
C MET A 596 3.64 27.91 -8.51
N LYS A 597 4.52 28.18 -7.53
CA LYS A 597 4.62 29.48 -6.81
C LYS A 597 3.27 29.95 -6.26
N LEU A 598 2.55 29.05 -5.61
CA LEU A 598 1.20 29.30 -5.11
C LEU A 598 1.18 30.39 -4.03
N THR A 599 0.14 31.23 -4.05
CA THR A 599 -0.19 32.12 -2.92
C THR A 599 -0.61 31.32 -1.70
N SER A 600 -0.61 31.93 -0.51
CA SER A 600 -1.08 31.26 0.71
C SER A 600 -2.54 30.81 0.66
N LEU A 601 -3.38 31.47 -0.15
CA LEU A 601 -4.76 31.04 -0.39
C LEU A 601 -4.79 29.79 -1.28
N GLN A 602 -4.04 29.79 -2.38
CA GLN A 602 -3.94 28.65 -3.28
C GLN A 602 -3.30 27.43 -2.63
N MET A 603 -2.35 27.64 -1.72
CA MET A 603 -1.76 26.55 -0.96
C MET A 603 -2.82 25.78 -0.13
N ARG A 604 -3.85 26.47 0.40
CA ARG A 604 -4.96 25.82 1.13
C ARG A 604 -5.90 25.04 0.24
N GLN A 605 -5.87 25.26 -1.07
CA GLN A 605 -6.67 24.51 -2.03
C GLN A 605 -6.02 23.16 -2.36
N ILE A 606 -4.71 23.00 -2.14
CA ILE A 606 -4.03 21.71 -2.26
C ILE A 606 -4.39 20.86 -1.03
N LEU A 607 -5.27 19.87 -1.23
CA LEU A 607 -5.68 18.95 -0.17
C LEU A 607 -4.53 18.01 0.22
N GLY A 608 -3.69 17.70 -0.76
CA GLY A 608 -2.51 16.85 -0.65
C GLY A 608 -2.21 16.15 -1.98
N GLY A 609 -1.82 14.89 -1.91
CA GLY A 609 -1.42 14.14 -3.09
C GLY A 609 -1.61 12.64 -2.95
N GLU A 610 -1.44 11.94 -4.07
CA GLU A 610 -1.68 10.51 -4.17
C GLU A 610 -0.78 9.89 -5.23
N VAL A 611 -0.14 8.78 -4.87
CA VAL A 611 0.49 7.89 -5.84
C VAL A 611 -0.59 7.00 -6.45
N CYS A 612 -0.52 6.81 -7.75
CA CYS A 612 -1.45 5.95 -8.48
C CYS A 612 -0.71 4.69 -8.95
N LEU A 613 -1.32 3.54 -8.73
CA LEU A 613 -0.91 2.29 -9.34
C LEU A 613 -2.05 1.75 -10.18
N TRP A 614 -2.05 2.15 -11.45
CA TRP A 614 -2.84 1.49 -12.49
C TRP A 614 -2.30 0.08 -12.75
N THR A 615 -3.17 -0.83 -13.16
CA THR A 615 -2.85 -2.27 -13.10
C THR A 615 -2.94 -3.00 -14.43
N GLU A 616 -2.87 -2.32 -15.57
CA GLU A 616 -2.81 -2.95 -16.90
C GLU A 616 -1.65 -3.95 -17.01
N GLN A 617 -0.55 -3.71 -16.29
CA GLN A 617 0.64 -4.55 -16.26
C GLN A 617 1.08 -4.94 -14.84
N VAL A 618 0.15 -4.94 -13.88
CA VAL A 618 0.42 -5.27 -12.48
C VAL A 618 -0.64 -6.23 -11.98
N ASP A 619 -0.20 -7.39 -11.51
CA ASP A 619 -1.02 -8.32 -10.73
C ASP A 619 -0.44 -8.46 -9.31
N GLU A 620 -1.05 -9.32 -8.50
CA GLU A 620 -0.62 -9.55 -7.11
C GLU A 620 0.85 -10.01 -6.99
N SER A 621 1.41 -10.65 -8.02
CA SER A 621 2.76 -11.22 -7.97
C SER A 621 3.84 -10.14 -7.77
N ILE A 622 3.60 -8.93 -8.28
CA ILE A 622 4.53 -7.80 -8.26
C ILE A 622 4.01 -6.56 -7.52
N LEU A 623 2.79 -6.60 -6.98
CA LEU A 623 2.13 -5.49 -6.26
C LEU A 623 3.07 -4.77 -5.28
N ASP A 624 3.61 -5.52 -4.31
CA ASP A 624 4.42 -4.93 -3.23
C ASP A 624 5.68 -4.25 -3.76
N ALA A 625 6.35 -4.86 -4.75
CA ALA A 625 7.57 -4.33 -5.33
C ALA A 625 7.29 -3.11 -6.20
N ARG A 626 6.08 -2.98 -6.76
CA ARG A 626 5.65 -1.76 -7.45
C ARG A 626 5.33 -0.66 -6.46
N LEU A 627 4.66 -0.93 -5.35
CA LEU A 627 4.28 0.11 -4.39
C LEU A 627 5.46 0.57 -3.54
N TRP A 628 6.21 -0.35 -2.96
CA TRP A 628 7.10 -0.08 -1.84
C TRP A 628 8.57 -0.19 -2.24
N PRO A 629 9.43 0.79 -1.90
CA PRO A 629 9.19 1.89 -0.97
C PRO A 629 8.82 3.23 -1.64
N ARG A 630 8.43 3.23 -2.92
CA ARG A 630 8.10 4.47 -3.65
C ARG A 630 6.91 5.21 -3.04
N ALA A 631 5.86 4.50 -2.64
CA ALA A 631 4.73 5.09 -1.92
C ALA A 631 5.14 5.68 -0.55
N SER A 632 6.13 5.08 0.14
CA SER A 632 6.71 5.65 1.36
C SER A 632 7.38 6.99 1.10
N ALA A 633 8.01 7.15 -0.08
CA ALA A 633 8.64 8.39 -0.50
C ALA A 633 7.62 9.54 -0.63
N LEU A 634 6.45 9.28 -1.22
CA LEU A 634 5.33 10.22 -1.21
C LEU A 634 4.92 10.55 0.22
N ALA A 635 4.84 9.55 1.09
CA ALA A 635 4.33 9.73 2.43
C ALA A 635 5.15 10.75 3.24
N GLU A 636 6.48 10.76 3.12
CA GLU A 636 7.31 11.79 3.74
C GLU A 636 7.19 13.16 3.06
N ARG A 637 7.06 13.19 1.73
CA ARG A 637 6.77 14.44 1.00
C ARG A 637 5.46 15.08 1.47
N LEU A 638 4.43 14.31 1.78
CA LEU A 638 3.13 14.83 2.22
C LEU A 638 2.98 14.96 3.74
N TRP A 639 3.80 14.25 4.52
CA TRP A 639 3.83 14.38 5.98
C TRP A 639 4.75 15.51 6.41
N THR A 640 6.01 15.46 6.00
CA THR A 640 7.07 16.37 6.46
C THR A 640 7.23 17.56 5.52
N ASP A 641 7.02 17.36 4.22
CA ASP A 641 7.32 18.31 3.14
C ASP A 641 8.71 18.97 3.31
N PRO A 642 9.79 18.18 3.35
CA PRO A 642 11.12 18.70 3.61
C PRO A 642 11.52 19.68 2.50
N VAL A 643 11.97 20.88 2.90
CA VAL A 643 12.44 21.89 1.97
C VAL A 643 13.86 21.51 1.57
N GLU A 644 14.00 20.98 0.35
CA GLU A 644 15.32 20.78 -0.25
C GLU A 644 15.77 22.06 -0.96
N GLU A 645 17.08 22.28 -1.05
CA GLU A 645 17.61 23.29 -1.96
C GLU A 645 17.16 22.94 -3.38
N ARG A 646 16.43 23.88 -4.01
CA ARG A 646 15.76 23.76 -5.33
C ARG A 646 16.66 23.23 -6.48
N TYR A 647 17.97 23.21 -6.29
CA TYR A 647 18.97 22.82 -7.29
C TYR A 647 19.84 21.62 -6.88
N SER A 648 19.55 20.95 -5.76
CA SER A 648 20.26 19.72 -5.42
C SER A 648 19.83 18.59 -6.35
N GLU A 649 20.73 18.12 -7.21
CA GLU A 649 20.48 16.97 -8.08
C GLU A 649 20.31 15.66 -7.28
N SER A 650 20.81 15.59 -6.04
CA SER A 650 20.70 14.41 -5.17
C SER A 650 19.71 14.61 -4.01
N VAL A 651 19.10 13.52 -3.58
CA VAL A 651 18.36 13.45 -2.30
C VAL A 651 19.41 13.47 -1.16
N PRO A 652 19.19 14.12 -0.01
CA PRO A 652 20.14 14.14 1.09
C PRO A 652 20.54 12.73 1.57
N LEU A 653 21.82 12.54 1.94
CA LEU A 653 22.37 11.25 2.38
C LEU A 653 21.59 10.62 3.54
N GLU A 654 21.14 11.43 4.48
CA GLU A 654 20.33 10.95 5.62
C GLU A 654 19.02 10.30 5.18
N VAL A 655 18.39 10.78 4.11
CA VAL A 655 17.14 10.22 3.58
C VAL A 655 17.38 8.83 2.98
N TYR A 656 18.51 8.62 2.29
CA TYR A 656 18.89 7.28 1.79
C TYR A 656 19.02 6.28 2.95
N ASN A 657 19.65 6.70 4.05
CA ASN A 657 19.84 5.87 5.23
C ASN A 657 18.49 5.54 5.89
N ARG A 658 17.63 6.55 6.12
CA ARG A 658 16.30 6.35 6.72
C ARG A 658 15.40 5.49 5.82
N MET A 659 15.38 5.73 4.51
CA MET A 659 14.60 4.94 3.56
C MET A 659 15.06 3.48 3.52
N SER A 660 16.37 3.23 3.58
CA SER A 660 16.93 1.87 3.64
C SER A 660 16.47 1.11 4.88
N VAL A 661 16.50 1.76 6.06
CA VAL A 661 16.00 1.19 7.32
C VAL A 661 14.51 0.96 7.24
N PHE A 662 13.74 1.93 6.75
CA PHE A 662 12.30 1.80 6.64
C PHE A 662 11.89 0.71 5.64
N ARG A 663 12.61 0.56 4.52
CA ARG A 663 12.40 -0.54 3.58
C ARG A 663 12.60 -1.89 4.27
N ASN A 664 13.60 -2.02 5.15
CA ASN A 664 13.79 -3.24 5.94
C ASN A 664 12.63 -3.50 6.91
N HIS A 665 12.17 -2.44 7.59
CA HIS A 665 10.97 -2.51 8.44
C HIS A 665 9.73 -3.00 7.67
N LEU A 666 9.54 -2.56 6.41
CA LEU A 666 8.46 -3.09 5.56
C LEU A 666 8.64 -4.59 5.26
N LEU A 667 9.87 -5.07 5.06
CA LEU A 667 10.13 -6.51 4.87
C LEU A 667 9.83 -7.32 6.15
N GLU A 668 10.16 -6.78 7.33
CA GLU A 668 9.87 -7.39 8.64
C GLU A 668 8.37 -7.53 8.88
N LEU A 669 7.57 -6.63 8.31
CA LEU A 669 6.10 -6.67 8.30
C LEU A 669 5.51 -7.62 7.23
N GLY A 670 6.34 -8.29 6.45
CA GLY A 670 5.91 -9.25 5.42
C GLY A 670 5.62 -8.66 4.04
N LEU A 671 5.92 -7.37 3.80
CA LEU A 671 5.84 -6.79 2.46
C LEU A 671 7.05 -7.17 1.62
N ARG A 672 6.88 -7.30 0.30
CA ARG A 672 7.97 -7.58 -0.66
C ARG A 672 8.46 -6.30 -1.35
N ALA A 673 8.94 -5.33 -0.56
CA ALA A 673 9.41 -4.04 -1.06
C ALA A 673 10.64 -4.17 -1.98
N GLU A 674 10.68 -3.40 -3.07
CA GLU A 674 11.80 -3.41 -4.02
C GLU A 674 13.11 -2.95 -3.37
N PRO A 675 14.27 -3.51 -3.78
CA PRO A 675 15.58 -2.97 -3.39
C PRO A 675 15.82 -1.58 -4.00
N ILE A 676 16.32 -0.64 -3.19
CA ILE A 676 16.65 0.72 -3.66
C ILE A 676 18.11 0.89 -4.11
N PHE A 677 19.00 0.00 -3.67
CA PHE A 677 20.43 -0.09 -4.05
C PHE A 677 21.01 -1.44 -3.57
N PRO A 678 22.25 -1.81 -3.93
CA PRO A 678 22.87 -3.05 -3.47
C PRO A 678 22.90 -3.19 -1.94
N LYS A 679 22.72 -4.41 -1.41
CA LYS A 679 22.80 -4.69 0.03
C LYS A 679 24.12 -4.23 0.67
N TYR A 680 25.21 -4.22 -0.09
CA TYR A 680 26.49 -3.64 0.33
C TYR A 680 26.33 -2.18 0.74
N CYS A 681 25.61 -1.36 -0.02
CA CYS A 681 25.39 0.05 0.24
C CYS A 681 24.55 0.29 1.49
N ALA A 682 23.57 -0.59 1.76
CA ALA A 682 22.83 -0.55 3.02
C ALA A 682 23.79 -0.74 4.20
N GLN A 683 24.67 -1.74 4.09
CA GLN A 683 25.60 -2.14 5.13
C GLN A 683 26.85 -1.27 5.24
N ASN A 684 27.07 -0.31 4.36
CA ASN A 684 28.23 0.59 4.39
C ASN A 684 27.74 2.00 4.02
N GLN A 685 27.22 2.70 5.04
CA GLN A 685 26.52 3.97 4.87
C GLN A 685 27.41 5.00 4.14
N ASP A 686 26.80 5.68 3.18
CA ASP A 686 27.39 6.77 2.38
C ASP A 686 28.57 6.37 1.47
N GLU A 687 28.86 5.08 1.28
CA GLU A 687 29.91 4.63 0.34
C GLU A 687 29.45 4.56 -1.12
N CYS A 688 28.13 4.59 -1.37
CA CYS A 688 27.55 4.37 -2.71
C CYS A 688 26.80 5.56 -3.30
N VAL A 689 26.55 6.61 -2.51
CA VAL A 689 25.63 7.71 -2.83
C VAL A 689 26.27 9.07 -2.65
#